data_AF-A0A8D3DPA4-F1
#
_entry.id   AF-A0A8D3DPA4-F1
#
_cell.length_a   1.000
_cell.length_b   1.000
_cell.length_c   1.000
_cell.angle_alpha   90.00
_cell.angle_beta   90.00
_cell.angle_gamma   90.00
#
_symmetry.space_group_name_H-M   'P 1'
#
loop_
_entity.id
_entity.type
_entity.pdbx_description
1 polymer ?
#
loop_
_entity_poly.entity_id
_entity_poly.type
_entity_poly.pdbx_seq_one_letter_code
_entity_poly.pdbx_strand_id
1 'polypeptide(L)'
;SCVRNGHRSILSSPPPPRRPRHAGMSRESGERRRRRRERNRAMTINRLSQRGTTLPPTRGRTERENVESWFFMSGQKPSLKSGGSSAQSRFQVDTVAESSASPAAPGPAPGPAPGPTDGSKPSDESKGRFRVVGFADLGALGSAMDIGLPPDVFHEPDTAKSDSVSLHSTGTGHTHVSDHSNTYYQRTFGHNTIDAVPNIEFYRQTAAPLGEKLSRPSLSELHDELDKEPFEDGLSNGDEPSAAEQAAAALAAKEAKGGTIKFGWVKGVLIRCMLNIWGVMLFIRMSWIVGQAGIGLTIAIILMATVVTTITGLSTSAIATNGFVRGGGAYYLISRSLGPEFGGSIGLIFAFANAVAVAMYVVGFAETVVEMLNDVDALMTDELNDIRIVGTLTVILLLGISVAGMEWEAKAQIVLLVILLGAIANYFIGSFIPTDSKEPKGFFGYNTAIFIENLGPDFREEETFFSVFAIFFPAATGILAGANISGDLTDPQSAIPKGTLLAILVTGLTYIAVAISAGSCIVRDATGDHNDTVSDTVNCTDAACTLGYDFSICREGGCQYGLMNDFQVMGLVSGFGPLITAGIFSATLSSALASLVSAPKVFQALCKDKIYPGLGVFAKGYGKNNEPLRGYVLTFCIGLAFILIAQLNIIAPIISNFFLASYALINFSVFHASLANSPGWRPSFKYYNMWVSLAGAILCCVVMFVINWWAALVTLLIVLALYIYVSYHKPDVNWGSSTQALMYNQALTHSLNLTGVEDHVKNFRPQCLVLTGYPNSRPALLHLVQSYTKNVGLLVCGHVKTTSRRPNFKELSLDHVRCQRWLQEKRIKAFYTPVFSDNLRHGTQFLLQAVGLGRLKPNTLVMGFKNNWSDGDMRDVEIYINTIHDAFDLQFGVVILRLQDGLDVSHIHGQGAQIFFCVSYGKPFQHLFLILTKSPLSLADQRLLESSQQFKKKQGKGTIDVWWLFDDGGLTLLIPYLLTNRSKWGDCRIRVFIGGKINRIDHDRRVMATLLSRFRIDYSDINVLGDINTKPKKHNKLSFKELIEPYRLKEDDMEQEAAERLKAQEPWRITDNELELYRAKSNRQIRLNELLKEHSSSAKLIVMSLPLARKGTVSSALYMCWMETLTRDVPPLLLVRGNHQSVLTFYS
;
A
#
# COMPACT_ATOMS: atom_id res chain seq x y z
N SER A 1 49.24 36.51 5.79
CA SER A 1 50.62 36.76 5.32
C SER A 1 51.59 35.94 6.15
N CYS A 2 52.64 35.38 5.54
CA CYS A 2 53.75 34.59 6.14
C CYS A 2 53.35 33.39 7.03
N VAL A 3 53.51 32.11 6.69
CA VAL A 3 54.64 31.34 6.12
C VAL A 3 55.84 31.15 7.06
N ARG A 4 56.03 29.93 7.58
CA ARG A 4 57.28 29.14 7.46
C ARG A 4 57.14 27.67 7.89
N ASN A 5 57.95 26.80 7.28
CA ASN A 5 58.07 25.36 7.55
C ASN A 5 59.15 25.06 8.60
N GLY A 6 59.15 23.84 9.15
CA GLY A 6 60.22 23.31 10.00
C GLY A 6 60.22 21.78 10.11
N HIS A 7 60.85 21.09 9.15
CA HIS A 7 61.06 19.62 9.17
C HIS A 7 62.41 19.27 9.84
N ARG A 8 62.45 18.21 10.67
CA ARG A 8 63.59 17.27 10.74
C ARG A 8 63.29 15.97 11.52
N SER A 9 64.08 14.95 11.21
CA SER A 9 64.09 13.57 11.71
C SER A 9 65.57 13.17 12.00
N ILE A 10 65.99 11.97 12.43
CA ILE A 10 65.41 10.61 12.47
C ILE A 10 66.04 9.86 13.68
N LEU A 11 65.39 8.84 14.28
CA LEU A 11 65.94 7.50 14.62
C LEU A 11 65.07 6.71 15.63
N SER A 12 65.36 5.41 15.82
CA SER A 12 64.36 4.40 16.20
C SER A 12 64.90 3.16 16.95
N SER A 13 64.08 2.61 17.88
CA SER A 13 64.17 1.24 18.49
C SER A 13 65.39 0.96 19.41
N PRO A 14 65.47 -0.18 20.18
CA PRO A 14 64.53 -1.31 20.38
C PRO A 14 64.24 -1.69 21.88
N PRO A 15 63.43 -2.74 22.18
CA PRO A 15 63.10 -3.28 23.53
C PRO A 15 63.71 -4.70 23.78
N PRO A 16 63.25 -5.58 24.72
CA PRO A 16 62.82 -5.50 26.14
C PRO A 16 63.68 -6.43 27.08
N PRO A 17 63.29 -6.69 28.36
CA PRO A 17 63.42 -8.06 28.92
C PRO A 17 62.28 -8.54 29.87
N ARG A 18 62.44 -9.74 30.49
CA ARG A 18 61.41 -10.55 31.22
C ARG A 18 61.63 -10.69 32.75
N ARG A 19 60.60 -11.23 33.44
CA ARG A 19 60.50 -11.75 34.85
C ARG A 19 61.71 -12.58 35.35
N PRO A 20 61.94 -12.70 36.68
CA PRO A 20 61.35 -13.76 37.55
C PRO A 20 60.81 -13.18 38.90
N ARG A 21 60.53 -13.82 40.08
CA ARG A 21 60.74 -15.16 40.73
C ARG A 21 59.55 -15.53 41.68
N HIS A 22 59.43 -16.84 42.01
CA HIS A 22 59.05 -17.59 43.26
C HIS A 22 58.33 -16.96 44.49
N ALA A 23 57.64 -17.70 45.38
CA ALA A 23 57.06 -19.08 45.38
C ALA A 23 56.20 -19.33 46.66
N GLY A 24 55.34 -20.38 46.71
CA GLY A 24 54.64 -20.79 47.94
C GLY A 24 53.53 -21.85 47.79
N MET A 25 53.78 -23.05 48.32
CA MET A 25 52.94 -24.24 48.55
C MET A 25 51.63 -24.01 49.37
N SER A 26 50.62 -24.90 49.47
CA SER A 26 50.27 -26.17 48.76
C SER A 26 48.93 -26.78 49.26
N ARG A 27 48.27 -27.63 48.44
CA ARG A 27 47.39 -28.78 48.83
C ARG A 27 46.04 -28.49 49.56
N GLU A 28 44.97 -29.31 49.47
CA GLU A 28 44.63 -30.46 48.61
C GLU A 28 43.09 -30.59 48.39
N SER A 29 42.64 -31.70 47.79
CA SER A 29 41.30 -32.02 47.25
C SER A 29 40.13 -32.18 48.25
N GLY A 30 38.87 -32.18 47.73
CA GLY A 30 37.71 -32.69 48.49
C GLY A 30 36.32 -32.48 47.86
N GLU A 31 35.82 -33.44 47.07
CA GLU A 31 34.40 -33.46 46.65
C GLU A 31 33.45 -33.87 47.79
N ARG A 32 32.24 -33.28 47.85
CA ARG A 32 31.03 -33.97 48.35
C ARG A 32 29.71 -33.34 47.89
N ARG A 33 28.77 -34.17 47.41
CA ARG A 33 27.44 -33.78 46.91
C ARG A 33 26.35 -33.82 47.99
N ARG A 34 25.44 -32.83 47.94
CA ARG A 34 24.01 -32.86 48.35
C ARG A 34 23.66 -33.05 49.85
N ARG A 35 22.40 -32.66 50.15
CA ARG A 35 21.65 -32.71 51.44
C ARG A 35 22.06 -31.55 52.39
N ARG A 36 21.15 -30.98 53.23
CA ARG A 36 19.84 -31.49 53.68
C ARG A 36 18.85 -30.38 54.15
N ARG A 37 17.64 -30.35 53.55
CA ARG A 37 16.30 -29.94 54.09
C ARG A 37 16.04 -28.53 54.66
N GLU A 38 14.80 -28.07 54.46
CA GLU A 38 14.19 -26.93 55.16
C GLU A 38 13.80 -27.28 56.62
N ARG A 39 13.85 -26.26 57.50
CA ARG A 39 13.05 -26.02 58.73
C ARG A 39 13.63 -24.75 59.42
N ASN A 40 12.91 -23.89 60.13
CA ASN A 40 11.56 -23.95 60.72
C ASN A 40 10.68 -22.71 60.39
N ARG A 41 9.40 -22.78 60.79
CA ARG A 41 8.43 -21.66 60.87
C ARG A 41 8.04 -21.39 62.33
N ALA A 42 7.40 -20.24 62.57
CA ALA A 42 6.61 -19.88 63.78
C ALA A 42 7.44 -19.56 65.06
N MET A 43 6.93 -18.85 66.07
CA MET A 43 5.54 -18.42 66.37
C MET A 43 5.48 -17.12 67.23
N THR A 44 4.25 -16.65 67.57
CA THR A 44 3.85 -15.62 68.58
C THR A 44 3.35 -14.28 68.01
N ILE A 45 2.27 -13.63 68.50
CA ILE A 45 0.84 -14.00 68.71
C ILE A 45 0.01 -12.73 69.08
N ASN A 46 -1.20 -12.60 68.52
CA ASN A 46 -2.41 -11.81 68.90
C ASN A 46 -2.34 -10.42 69.61
N ARG A 47 -3.13 -9.45 69.11
CA ARG A 47 -4.36 -8.94 69.80
C ARG A 47 -5.29 -8.07 68.93
N LEU A 48 -6.44 -7.68 69.50
CA LEU A 48 -7.70 -7.16 68.91
C LEU A 48 -8.36 -6.16 69.92
N SER A 49 -9.39 -5.32 69.65
CA SER A 49 -10.28 -5.10 68.49
C SER A 49 -11.05 -3.74 68.57
N GLN A 50 -11.58 -3.24 67.44
CA GLN A 50 -12.77 -2.35 67.26
C GLN A 50 -12.78 -0.83 67.61
N ARG A 51 -13.38 -0.06 66.67
CA ARG A 51 -14.36 1.08 66.74
C ARG A 51 -14.02 2.36 67.58
N GLY A 52 -14.45 3.58 67.20
CA GLY A 52 -15.12 4.06 65.97
C GLY A 52 -15.65 5.52 66.03
N THR A 53 -15.90 6.12 64.85
CA THR A 53 -16.83 7.25 64.51
C THR A 53 -16.91 8.58 65.32
N THR A 54 -16.56 9.71 64.67
CA THR A 54 -17.26 11.03 64.72
C THR A 54 -16.92 11.91 63.48
N LEU A 55 -17.72 12.94 63.18
CA LEU A 55 -17.68 13.85 62.00
C LEU A 55 -18.30 15.24 62.36
N PRO A 56 -18.14 16.32 61.54
CA PRO A 56 -17.19 16.61 60.46
C PRO A 56 -16.32 17.87 60.83
N PRO A 57 -16.41 19.15 60.33
CA PRO A 57 -17.08 19.78 59.17
C PRO A 57 -16.16 20.50 58.13
N THR A 58 -16.52 20.35 56.85
CA THR A 58 -16.44 21.34 55.73
C THR A 58 -15.17 22.15 55.39
N ARG A 59 -14.39 21.69 54.39
CA ARG A 59 -14.14 22.33 53.06
C ARG A 59 -12.89 21.69 52.39
N GLY A 60 -12.87 21.27 51.12
CA GLY A 60 -13.97 21.12 50.15
C GLY A 60 -13.50 21.23 48.68
N ARG A 61 -13.16 20.10 48.03
CA ARG A 61 -13.05 19.99 46.56
C ARG A 61 -13.08 18.53 46.08
N THR A 62 -14.03 18.20 45.21
CA THR A 62 -14.18 16.88 44.56
C THR A 62 -14.71 17.08 43.15
N GLU A 63 -14.18 16.31 42.19
CA GLU A 63 -15.00 15.44 41.32
C GLU A 63 -14.10 14.57 40.42
N ARG A 64 -14.71 13.53 39.86
CA ARG A 64 -14.11 12.53 38.96
C ARG A 64 -15.21 12.01 38.04
N GLU A 65 -14.82 11.27 37.00
CA GLU A 65 -15.69 10.47 36.12
C GLU A 65 -16.58 11.25 35.15
N ASN A 66 -16.31 11.07 33.86
CA ASN A 66 -17.08 10.07 33.11
C ASN A 66 -16.32 9.59 31.86
N VAL A 67 -16.57 8.34 31.48
CA VAL A 67 -16.13 7.72 30.22
C VAL A 67 -17.25 6.77 29.79
N GLU A 68 -17.92 7.05 28.66
CA GLU A 68 -18.48 6.01 27.78
C GLU A 68 -19.05 6.60 26.46
N SER A 69 -19.63 5.73 25.63
CA SER A 69 -20.36 6.00 24.37
C SER A 69 -19.55 6.46 23.15
N TRP A 70 -19.16 5.48 22.32
CA TRP A 70 -19.06 5.65 20.85
C TRP A 70 -20.37 5.16 20.20
N PHE A 71 -20.61 5.56 18.94
CA PHE A 71 -21.81 5.30 18.12
C PHE A 71 -23.12 5.92 18.65
N PHE A 72 -23.70 6.86 17.88
CA PHE A 72 -24.70 6.45 16.89
C PHE A 72 -24.88 7.50 15.77
N MET A 73 -25.51 7.09 14.67
CA MET A 73 -26.04 8.00 13.66
C MET A 73 -27.30 8.69 14.20
N SER A 74 -27.48 9.98 13.92
CA SER A 74 -28.84 10.51 13.73
C SER A 74 -28.83 11.69 12.76
N GLY A 75 -29.78 11.67 11.82
CA GLY A 75 -30.47 12.89 11.44
C GLY A 75 -31.74 12.97 12.28
N GLN A 76 -32.13 14.17 12.69
CA GLN A 76 -33.47 14.41 13.26
C GLN A 76 -34.19 15.51 12.49
N LYS A 77 -35.52 15.37 12.48
CA LYS A 77 -36.46 16.20 11.71
C LYS A 77 -36.57 17.60 12.36
N PRO A 78 -36.77 18.67 11.57
CA PRO A 78 -37.21 19.95 12.12
C PRO A 78 -38.62 19.84 12.72
N SER A 79 -38.94 20.70 13.67
CA SER A 79 -40.24 20.76 14.35
C SER A 79 -41.32 21.43 13.50
N LEU A 80 -42.57 20.95 13.61
CA LEU A 80 -43.72 21.66 13.06
C LEU A 80 -44.02 22.92 13.88
N LYS A 81 -44.11 24.07 13.20
CA LYS A 81 -45.06 25.13 13.52
C LYS A 81 -45.73 25.60 12.22
N SER A 82 -47.03 25.88 12.31
CA SER A 82 -47.90 26.15 11.16
C SER A 82 -47.82 27.59 10.67
N GLY A 83 -47.59 27.76 9.37
CA GLY A 83 -47.75 29.00 8.59
C GLY A 83 -47.81 28.61 7.12
N GLY A 84 -48.84 29.05 6.38
CA GLY A 84 -49.22 28.45 5.10
C GLY A 84 -48.75 29.19 3.83
N SER A 85 -49.38 28.80 2.71
CA SER A 85 -49.27 29.32 1.32
C SER A 85 -48.21 28.70 0.38
N SER A 86 -48.70 27.78 -0.45
CA SER A 86 -48.47 27.64 -1.91
C SER A 86 -47.08 27.80 -2.54
N ALA A 87 -46.52 26.68 -3.02
CA ALA A 87 -46.01 26.52 -4.39
C ALA A 87 -45.98 25.02 -4.77
N GLN A 88 -46.08 24.68 -6.06
CA GLN A 88 -46.13 23.29 -6.55
C GLN A 88 -44.73 22.73 -6.84
N SER A 89 -44.57 21.41 -6.73
CA SER A 89 -43.41 20.68 -7.25
C SER A 89 -43.83 19.61 -8.25
N ARG A 90 -43.20 19.62 -9.43
CA ARG A 90 -43.25 18.55 -10.43
C ARG A 90 -42.08 18.74 -11.39
N PHE A 91 -41.20 17.75 -11.52
CA PHE A 91 -40.98 17.05 -12.78
C PHE A 91 -40.14 15.78 -12.58
N GLN A 92 -40.06 14.98 -13.64
CA GLN A 92 -39.67 13.57 -13.67
C GLN A 92 -38.60 13.37 -14.74
N VAL A 93 -37.85 12.26 -14.66
CA VAL A 93 -36.77 11.93 -15.61
C VAL A 93 -37.32 11.20 -16.81
N ASP A 94 -36.98 11.70 -18.01
CA ASP A 94 -36.92 10.97 -19.28
C ASP A 94 -35.81 11.62 -20.13
N THR A 95 -34.84 10.88 -20.67
CA THR A 95 -34.86 10.04 -21.88
C THR A 95 -35.20 10.78 -23.17
N VAL A 96 -34.36 10.61 -24.20
CA VAL A 96 -34.50 11.20 -25.54
C VAL A 96 -34.24 10.10 -26.55
N ALA A 97 -35.13 9.96 -27.53
CA ALA A 97 -35.06 8.98 -28.62
C ALA A 97 -35.20 9.67 -29.98
N GLU A 98 -34.87 8.94 -31.05
CA GLU A 98 -34.90 9.43 -32.43
C GLU A 98 -36.33 9.61 -32.97
N SER A 99 -36.46 10.31 -34.11
CA SER A 99 -37.73 10.60 -34.77
C SER A 99 -37.78 10.01 -36.18
N SER A 100 -38.98 9.72 -36.71
CA SER A 100 -39.16 9.16 -38.06
C SER A 100 -40.54 9.48 -38.67
N ALA A 101 -40.57 9.64 -40.00
CA ALA A 101 -41.74 9.74 -40.91
C ALA A 101 -42.75 10.91 -40.68
N SER A 102 -43.42 11.52 -41.67
CA SER A 102 -43.36 11.59 -43.17
C SER A 102 -44.27 12.78 -43.63
N PRO A 103 -44.82 12.90 -44.87
CA PRO A 103 -44.19 13.30 -46.14
C PRO A 103 -44.87 14.50 -46.88
N ALA A 104 -44.18 15.17 -47.83
CA ALA A 104 -44.79 15.98 -48.93
C ALA A 104 -43.75 16.44 -50.02
N ALA A 105 -44.21 16.92 -51.18
CA ALA A 105 -43.45 17.44 -52.35
C ALA A 105 -44.28 18.57 -53.06
N PRO A 106 -43.95 19.17 -54.26
CA PRO A 106 -42.82 18.95 -55.21
C PRO A 106 -42.19 20.18 -55.98
N GLY A 107 -40.92 20.03 -56.42
CA GLY A 107 -40.32 20.57 -57.69
C GLY A 107 -40.12 22.09 -57.92
N PRO A 108 -39.46 22.54 -59.04
CA PRO A 108 -38.69 21.83 -60.09
C PRO A 108 -37.21 22.32 -60.32
N ALA A 109 -36.53 21.83 -61.37
CA ALA A 109 -35.06 21.98 -61.66
C ALA A 109 -34.71 22.80 -62.95
N PRO A 110 -33.56 22.68 -63.70
CA PRO A 110 -32.66 21.54 -64.08
C PRO A 110 -31.21 21.64 -63.47
N GLY A 111 -30.08 20.97 -63.87
CA GLY A 111 -29.65 20.10 -65.00
C GLY A 111 -28.83 20.86 -66.09
N PRO A 112 -27.86 20.30 -66.89
CA PRO A 112 -27.36 18.88 -67.09
C PRO A 112 -25.81 18.67 -66.88
N ALA A 113 -25.23 17.52 -66.46
CA ALA A 113 -25.09 16.11 -66.98
C ALA A 113 -23.98 15.88 -68.05
N PRO A 114 -23.37 14.67 -68.23
CA PRO A 114 -23.49 13.32 -67.60
C PRO A 114 -22.32 13.01 -66.58
N GLY A 115 -21.88 11.80 -66.15
CA GLY A 115 -22.22 10.36 -66.34
C GLY A 115 -21.23 9.55 -67.24
N PRO A 116 -20.98 8.21 -67.10
CA PRO A 116 -21.56 7.20 -66.17
C PRO A 116 -20.60 6.16 -65.48
N THR A 117 -21.06 5.50 -64.39
CA THR A 117 -20.77 4.10 -63.87
C THR A 117 -19.32 3.62 -63.58
N ASP A 118 -18.99 2.78 -62.57
CA ASP A 118 -19.76 2.00 -61.56
C ASP A 118 -18.88 1.66 -60.30
N GLY A 119 -19.44 1.09 -59.22
CA GLY A 119 -18.71 0.10 -58.39
C GLY A 119 -18.33 0.35 -56.90
N SER A 120 -19.31 0.26 -55.97
CA SER A 120 -19.17 -0.31 -54.60
C SER A 120 -18.45 0.42 -53.43
N LYS A 121 -18.69 -0.08 -52.20
CA LYS A 121 -18.46 0.52 -50.86
C LYS A 121 -17.06 0.28 -50.25
N PRO A 122 -16.62 1.11 -49.27
CA PRO A 122 -15.73 0.71 -48.16
C PRO A 122 -16.49 0.49 -46.84
N SER A 123 -15.88 -0.20 -45.86
CA SER A 123 -16.40 -0.32 -44.47
C SER A 123 -15.32 -0.66 -43.43
N ASP A 124 -15.26 0.18 -42.38
CA ASP A 124 -14.65 0.05 -41.04
C ASP A 124 -13.32 -0.66 -40.75
N GLU A 125 -12.53 0.00 -39.89
CA GLU A 125 -11.33 -0.54 -39.24
C GLU A 125 -11.64 -1.21 -37.88
N SER A 126 -10.77 -2.14 -37.46
CA SER A 126 -9.90 -1.96 -36.26
C SER A 126 -9.43 -3.30 -35.66
N LYS A 127 -8.15 -3.68 -35.86
CA LYS A 127 -7.52 -4.84 -35.18
C LYS A 127 -6.03 -4.65 -34.83
N GLY A 128 -5.77 -3.79 -33.85
CA GLY A 128 -4.79 -4.04 -32.79
C GLY A 128 -3.29 -3.83 -33.07
N ARG A 129 -2.52 -3.94 -31.95
CA ARG A 129 -1.04 -3.83 -31.82
C ARG A 129 -0.41 -2.49 -32.19
N PHE A 130 -0.21 -1.64 -31.18
CA PHE A 130 0.99 -0.80 -31.16
C PHE A 130 2.24 -1.67 -30.91
N ARG A 131 3.24 -1.52 -31.77
CA ARG A 131 4.58 -2.11 -31.64
C ARG A 131 5.54 -1.01 -31.17
N VAL A 132 6.63 -1.37 -30.49
CA VAL A 132 7.64 -0.38 -30.07
C VAL A 132 8.29 0.23 -31.32
N VAL A 133 8.32 1.56 -31.38
CA VAL A 133 8.98 2.32 -32.45
C VAL A 133 10.44 2.53 -32.07
N GLY A 134 11.36 2.06 -32.91
CA GLY A 134 12.77 2.49 -32.87
C GLY A 134 12.93 3.80 -33.65
N PHE A 135 13.93 4.61 -33.27
CA PHE A 135 14.30 5.77 -34.07
C PHE A 135 14.85 5.34 -35.44
N ALA A 136 14.60 6.18 -36.45
CA ALA A 136 14.94 5.92 -37.84
C ALA A 136 16.37 6.40 -38.17
N ASP A 137 16.84 6.02 -39.36
CA ASP A 137 17.64 6.96 -40.18
C ASP A 137 17.32 6.79 -41.68
N LEU A 138 17.85 7.70 -42.49
CA LEU A 138 17.43 8.00 -43.87
C LEU A 138 17.79 6.95 -44.94
N GLY A 139 17.02 6.99 -46.04
CA GLY A 139 17.63 7.04 -47.37
C GLY A 139 17.31 5.90 -48.34
N ALA A 140 16.18 5.99 -49.05
CA ALA A 140 15.98 5.28 -50.31
C ALA A 140 15.13 6.11 -51.28
N LEU A 141 15.76 6.68 -52.30
CA LEU A 141 15.09 7.24 -53.47
C LEU A 141 15.65 6.50 -54.69
N GLY A 142 14.80 5.79 -55.42
CA GLY A 142 15.25 4.79 -56.40
C GLY A 142 15.29 5.29 -57.85
N SER A 143 16.11 4.63 -58.66
CA SER A 143 15.87 4.35 -60.09
C SER A 143 16.87 3.28 -60.52
N ALA A 144 16.62 2.61 -61.65
CA ALA A 144 17.33 1.40 -62.07
C ALA A 144 18.00 1.58 -63.45
N MET A 145 18.77 0.55 -63.85
CA MET A 145 19.21 0.26 -65.22
C MET A 145 20.36 1.17 -65.76
N ASP A 146 21.25 0.70 -66.67
CA ASP A 146 21.28 -0.60 -67.37
C ASP A 146 22.67 -1.04 -67.90
N ILE A 147 22.71 -2.27 -68.45
CA ILE A 147 23.62 -2.79 -69.51
C ILE A 147 25.14 -2.96 -69.21
N GLY A 148 25.67 -4.15 -69.57
CA GLY A 148 27.11 -4.40 -69.82
C GLY A 148 27.52 -5.87 -69.68
N LEU A 149 27.93 -6.54 -70.76
CA LEU A 149 28.29 -7.98 -70.81
C LEU A 149 29.76 -8.19 -71.35
N PRO A 150 30.28 -9.41 -71.66
CA PRO A 150 31.66 -9.83 -71.31
C PRO A 150 32.54 -10.04 -72.60
N PRO A 151 33.54 -10.96 -72.76
CA PRO A 151 34.19 -11.92 -71.84
C PRO A 151 35.74 -12.12 -71.97
N ASP A 152 36.24 -13.16 -71.27
CA ASP A 152 37.43 -14.03 -71.52
C ASP A 152 38.88 -13.47 -71.47
N VAL A 153 39.71 -14.03 -70.56
CA VAL A 153 40.77 -15.06 -70.84
C VAL A 153 41.60 -15.39 -69.56
N PHE A 154 42.01 -16.67 -69.45
CA PHE A 154 42.93 -17.37 -68.50
C PHE A 154 44.11 -16.55 -67.91
N HIS A 155 44.62 -16.81 -66.68
CA HIS A 155 45.24 -18.09 -66.22
C HIS A 155 45.26 -18.34 -64.69
N GLU A 156 45.33 -19.64 -64.33
CA GLU A 156 45.71 -20.39 -63.09
C GLU A 156 45.73 -19.79 -61.66
N PRO A 157 45.23 -20.56 -60.65
CA PRO A 157 45.43 -20.35 -59.21
C PRO A 157 46.28 -21.44 -58.49
N ASP A 158 46.96 -21.08 -57.39
CA ASP A 158 47.41 -21.93 -56.25
C ASP A 158 48.28 -21.05 -55.31
N THR A 159 48.50 -21.27 -54.00
CA THR A 159 47.96 -22.11 -52.89
C THR A 159 48.14 -21.27 -51.58
N ALA A 160 47.68 -21.60 -50.36
CA ALA A 160 47.27 -22.86 -49.74
C ALA A 160 46.26 -22.67 -48.56
N LYS A 161 45.46 -23.72 -48.29
CA LYS A 161 45.19 -24.43 -46.99
C LYS A 161 45.18 -23.63 -45.66
N SER A 162 44.36 -23.96 -44.65
CA SER A 162 43.50 -25.13 -44.33
C SER A 162 42.60 -24.79 -43.12
N ASP A 163 41.57 -25.55 -42.70
CA ASP A 163 40.77 -26.60 -43.33
C ASP A 163 39.40 -26.65 -42.60
N SER A 164 38.36 -27.16 -43.25
CA SER A 164 37.02 -27.33 -42.67
C SER A 164 36.76 -28.74 -42.14
N VAL A 165 36.25 -28.88 -40.92
CA VAL A 165 35.54 -30.10 -40.50
C VAL A 165 34.29 -29.75 -39.68
N SER A 166 33.12 -30.20 -40.16
CA SER A 166 31.86 -30.20 -39.40
C SER A 166 31.07 -31.46 -39.76
N LEU A 167 30.75 -32.30 -38.79
CA LEU A 167 29.86 -33.45 -39.01
C LEU A 167 29.13 -33.85 -37.71
N HIS A 168 27.96 -34.48 -37.88
CA HIS A 168 26.98 -34.72 -36.82
C HIS A 168 27.40 -35.79 -35.81
N SER A 169 26.85 -35.67 -34.59
CA SER A 169 26.26 -36.84 -33.92
C SER A 169 25.07 -36.44 -33.03
N THR A 170 24.19 -37.40 -32.76
CA THR A 170 22.98 -37.26 -31.95
C THR A 170 23.19 -37.81 -30.53
N GLY A 171 22.67 -37.14 -29.49
CA GLY A 171 22.57 -37.77 -28.17
C GLY A 171 22.21 -36.84 -27.01
N THR A 172 21.40 -37.35 -26.08
CA THR A 172 21.23 -36.91 -24.68
C THR A 172 21.22 -35.40 -24.37
N GLY A 173 20.04 -34.84 -24.11
CA GLY A 173 19.90 -33.44 -23.69
C GLY A 173 20.37 -33.18 -22.25
N HIS A 174 21.51 -32.52 -22.11
CA HIS A 174 21.93 -31.83 -20.88
C HIS A 174 22.12 -30.34 -21.17
N THR A 175 21.15 -29.52 -20.74
CA THR A 175 21.27 -28.05 -20.78
C THR A 175 22.27 -27.59 -19.73
N HIS A 176 23.54 -27.47 -20.11
CA HIS A 176 24.55 -26.79 -19.29
C HIS A 176 24.13 -25.33 -19.07
N VAL A 177 23.87 -24.98 -17.81
CA VAL A 177 23.84 -23.58 -17.38
C VAL A 177 25.30 -23.16 -17.19
N SER A 178 25.78 -22.23 -18.01
CA SER A 178 27.10 -21.63 -17.81
C SER A 178 27.06 -20.62 -16.67
N ASP A 179 27.70 -20.96 -15.54
CA ASP A 179 28.04 -20.01 -14.48
C ASP A 179 29.11 -19.03 -15.02
N HIS A 180 28.70 -18.00 -15.77
CA HIS A 180 29.58 -16.92 -16.22
C HIS A 180 29.87 -15.90 -15.11
N SER A 181 30.54 -16.34 -14.05
CA SER A 181 31.41 -15.45 -13.27
C SER A 181 32.61 -15.04 -14.13
N ASN A 182 33.07 -13.81 -13.97
CA ASN A 182 34.25 -13.23 -14.64
C ASN A 182 34.10 -13.01 -16.16
N THR A 183 33.34 -11.97 -16.53
CA THR A 183 33.95 -10.92 -17.36
C THR A 183 33.27 -9.57 -17.17
N TYR A 184 34.09 -8.54 -17.03
CA TYR A 184 33.73 -7.14 -17.22
C TYR A 184 33.22 -7.01 -18.66
N TYR A 185 31.91 -6.82 -18.88
CA TYR A 185 31.29 -6.80 -20.22
C TYR A 185 31.72 -5.53 -20.99
N GLN A 186 32.93 -5.57 -21.56
CA GLN A 186 33.42 -4.51 -22.42
C GLN A 186 32.53 -4.42 -23.67
N ARG A 187 31.93 -3.25 -23.85
CA ARG A 187 31.22 -2.79 -25.06
C ARG A 187 29.87 -3.45 -25.36
N THR A 188 28.84 -3.01 -24.64
CA THR A 188 27.44 -3.19 -25.06
C THR A 188 27.24 -2.57 -26.45
N PHE A 189 27.07 -3.41 -27.49
CA PHE A 189 26.94 -3.00 -28.90
C PHE A 189 28.02 -2.02 -29.39
N GLY A 190 29.29 -2.29 -29.08
CA GLY A 190 30.43 -1.49 -29.55
C GLY A 190 30.62 -0.14 -28.84
N HIS A 191 29.65 0.31 -28.05
CA HIS A 191 29.74 1.55 -27.27
C HIS A 191 30.39 1.24 -25.91
N ASN A 192 31.33 2.07 -25.46
CA ASN A 192 31.98 1.93 -24.14
C ASN A 192 31.03 2.36 -22.99
N THR A 193 29.88 1.71 -22.84
CA THR A 193 28.90 1.99 -21.78
C THR A 193 29.05 1.04 -20.60
N ILE A 194 29.07 1.59 -19.39
CA ILE A 194 29.04 0.82 -18.12
C ILE A 194 27.59 0.33 -17.80
N ASP A 195 26.62 0.64 -18.67
CA ASP A 195 25.23 0.21 -18.55
C ASP A 195 25.09 -1.32 -18.48
N ALA A 196 24.63 -1.79 -17.33
CA ALA A 196 24.42 -3.21 -17.11
C ALA A 196 23.26 -3.73 -17.97
N VAL A 197 23.55 -4.76 -18.80
CA VAL A 197 22.55 -5.45 -19.63
C VAL A 197 21.34 -5.91 -18.79
N PRO A 198 20.14 -6.11 -19.39
CA PRO A 198 18.90 -6.44 -18.66
C PRO A 198 18.89 -7.77 -17.86
N ASN A 199 19.65 -7.85 -16.77
CA ASN A 199 19.60 -8.93 -15.80
C ASN A 199 18.32 -8.84 -14.98
N ILE A 200 17.62 -9.97 -14.85
CA ILE A 200 16.45 -10.18 -14.02
C ILE A 200 16.67 -9.76 -12.55
N GLU A 201 17.91 -9.76 -12.06
CA GLU A 201 18.26 -9.43 -10.68
C GLU A 201 18.03 -7.97 -10.29
N PHE A 202 18.25 -7.03 -11.20
CA PHE A 202 17.93 -5.62 -10.96
C PHE A 202 16.42 -5.40 -10.72
N TYR A 203 15.57 -6.30 -11.23
CA TYR A 203 14.12 -6.28 -11.06
C TYR A 203 13.61 -7.17 -9.91
N ARG A 204 14.46 -8.00 -9.29
CA ARG A 204 14.12 -8.94 -8.18
C ARG A 204 14.07 -8.27 -6.79
N GLN A 205 13.75 -6.97 -6.71
CA GLN A 205 13.79 -6.15 -5.48
C GLN A 205 12.66 -6.46 -4.46
N THR A 206 12.61 -7.69 -3.96
CA THR A 206 11.82 -8.10 -2.78
C THR A 206 12.76 -8.47 -1.65
N ALA A 207 12.42 -8.06 -0.42
CA ALA A 207 13.31 -8.12 0.76
C ALA A 207 13.53 -9.54 1.36
N ALA A 208 13.96 -10.50 0.54
CA ALA A 208 14.52 -11.77 1.00
C ALA A 208 15.96 -11.52 1.53
N PRO A 209 16.27 -11.82 2.80
CA PRO A 209 17.54 -11.45 3.43
C PRO A 209 18.66 -12.48 3.16
N LEU A 210 18.77 -12.97 1.92
CA LEU A 210 19.47 -14.21 1.57
C LEU A 210 20.30 -14.10 0.29
N GLY A 211 20.81 -12.91 0.00
CA GLY A 211 21.73 -12.62 -1.09
C GLY A 211 22.20 -11.16 -1.05
N GLU A 212 23.35 -10.89 -1.64
CA GLU A 212 23.85 -9.51 -1.77
C GLU A 212 22.96 -8.69 -2.71
N LYS A 213 22.85 -7.39 -2.42
CA LYS A 213 22.01 -6.49 -3.21
C LYS A 213 22.76 -5.98 -4.43
N LEU A 214 22.66 -6.71 -5.54
CA LEU A 214 22.96 -6.19 -6.88
C LEU A 214 22.01 -5.04 -7.22
N SER A 215 22.38 -3.83 -6.78
CA SER A 215 21.75 -2.60 -7.24
C SER A 215 22.14 -2.34 -8.69
N ARG A 216 21.21 -1.80 -9.49
CA ARG A 216 21.62 -1.14 -10.73
C ARG A 216 22.47 0.09 -10.36
N PRO A 217 23.56 0.41 -11.08
CA PRO A 217 24.21 1.71 -10.95
C PRO A 217 23.22 2.83 -11.27
N SER A 218 23.28 3.93 -10.53
CA SER A 218 22.50 5.13 -10.82
C SER A 218 23.07 5.86 -12.04
N LEU A 219 22.24 6.66 -12.71
CA LEU A 219 22.68 7.49 -13.84
C LEU A 219 23.86 8.41 -13.47
N SER A 220 23.90 8.89 -12.22
CA SER A 220 25.03 9.64 -11.68
C SER A 220 26.32 8.81 -11.59
N GLU A 221 26.25 7.55 -11.15
CA GLU A 221 27.44 6.68 -11.09
C GLU A 221 27.94 6.32 -12.50
N LEU A 222 27.03 6.11 -13.46
CA LEU A 222 27.38 5.92 -14.87
C LEU A 222 28.06 7.15 -15.51
N HIS A 223 27.75 8.37 -15.05
CA HIS A 223 28.43 9.59 -15.49
C HIS A 223 29.74 9.86 -14.75
N ASP A 224 29.77 9.72 -13.42
CA ASP A 224 30.94 10.00 -12.57
C ASP A 224 32.10 8.99 -12.79
N GLU A 225 31.83 7.79 -13.33
CA GLU A 225 32.87 6.83 -13.74
C GLU A 225 33.36 7.04 -15.18
N LEU A 226 32.55 7.63 -16.07
CA LEU A 226 32.97 7.99 -17.44
C LEU A 226 33.92 9.19 -17.46
N ASP A 227 33.82 10.03 -16.44
CA ASP A 227 34.63 11.23 -16.21
C ASP A 227 36.05 10.94 -15.68
N LYS A 228 36.35 9.67 -15.38
CA LYS A 228 37.68 9.19 -15.04
C LYS A 228 38.35 8.67 -16.30
N GLU A 229 39.42 9.33 -16.72
CA GLU A 229 40.40 8.73 -17.64
C GLU A 229 40.80 7.34 -17.13
N PRO A 230 41.01 6.34 -18.01
CA PRO A 230 41.40 5.00 -17.60
C PRO A 230 42.77 5.06 -16.93
N PHE A 231 42.79 4.97 -15.61
CA PHE A 231 44.01 5.11 -14.82
C PHE A 231 44.91 3.89 -15.06
N GLU A 232 46.09 4.10 -15.65
CA GLU A 232 47.15 3.10 -15.72
C GLU A 232 47.80 2.90 -14.32
N ASP A 233 47.03 2.36 -13.38
CA ASP A 233 47.61 1.75 -12.18
C ASP A 233 48.27 0.43 -12.60
N GLY A 234 49.58 0.50 -12.84
CA GLY A 234 50.40 -0.62 -13.28
C GLY A 234 50.40 -1.79 -12.30
N LEU A 235 50.81 -2.97 -12.78
CA LEU A 235 50.73 -4.23 -12.05
C LEU A 235 51.50 -4.18 -10.71
N SER A 236 50.75 -3.99 -9.63
CA SER A 236 51.18 -4.37 -8.28
C SER A 236 50.92 -5.86 -8.10
N ASN A 237 51.93 -6.69 -8.39
CA ASN A 237 51.89 -8.11 -8.08
C ASN A 237 51.67 -8.29 -6.56
N GLY A 238 50.54 -8.85 -6.17
CA GLY A 238 50.13 -9.04 -4.78
C GLY A 238 49.06 -10.12 -4.66
N ASP A 239 49.52 -11.33 -4.35
CA ASP A 239 48.75 -12.51 -3.92
C ASP A 239 47.54 -12.92 -4.78
N GLU A 240 47.75 -13.89 -5.68
CA GLU A 240 46.65 -14.72 -6.19
C GLU A 240 45.97 -15.46 -5.02
N PRO A 241 44.63 -15.42 -4.87
CA PRO A 241 43.94 -16.31 -3.95
C PRO A 241 44.10 -17.73 -4.48
N SER A 242 44.77 -18.58 -3.69
CA SER A 242 45.25 -19.89 -4.15
C SER A 242 44.14 -20.75 -4.73
N ALA A 243 44.49 -21.67 -5.64
CA ALA A 243 43.51 -22.60 -6.23
C ALA A 243 42.74 -23.42 -5.17
N ALA A 244 43.31 -23.64 -3.98
CA ALA A 244 42.63 -24.27 -2.85
C ALA A 244 41.55 -23.37 -2.21
N GLU A 245 41.75 -22.04 -2.20
CA GLU A 245 40.81 -21.06 -1.68
C GLU A 245 39.68 -20.77 -2.68
N GLN A 246 39.99 -20.71 -3.98
CA GLN A 246 38.97 -20.69 -5.03
C GLN A 246 38.19 -22.02 -5.06
N ALA A 247 38.84 -23.17 -4.86
CA ALA A 247 38.15 -24.46 -4.71
C ALA A 247 37.31 -24.53 -3.44
N ALA A 248 37.75 -23.93 -2.32
CA ALA A 248 36.97 -23.81 -1.10
C ALA A 248 35.75 -22.88 -1.27
N ALA A 249 35.89 -21.77 -1.99
CA ALA A 249 34.79 -20.89 -2.35
C ALA A 249 33.80 -21.60 -3.32
N ALA A 250 34.31 -22.39 -4.28
CA ALA A 250 33.49 -23.20 -5.18
C ALA A 250 32.81 -24.39 -4.47
N LEU A 251 33.44 -24.95 -3.43
CA LEU A 251 32.84 -25.96 -2.54
C LEU A 251 31.76 -25.33 -1.66
N ALA A 252 32.03 -24.20 -1.03
CA ALA A 252 31.03 -23.44 -0.28
C ALA A 252 29.86 -22.98 -1.17
N ALA A 253 30.13 -22.62 -2.42
CA ALA A 253 29.10 -22.33 -3.42
C ALA A 253 28.35 -23.60 -3.87
N LYS A 254 28.97 -24.78 -3.89
CA LYS A 254 28.28 -26.07 -4.10
C LYS A 254 27.44 -26.50 -2.90
N GLU A 255 27.90 -26.27 -1.67
CA GLU A 255 27.12 -26.47 -0.44
C GLU A 255 25.94 -25.49 -0.35
N ALA A 256 26.13 -24.24 -0.78
CA ALA A 256 25.05 -23.26 -0.95
C ALA A 256 24.09 -23.63 -2.11
N LYS A 257 24.61 -24.26 -3.18
CA LYS A 257 23.81 -24.94 -4.22
C LYS A 257 23.30 -26.34 -3.77
N GLY A 258 23.26 -26.62 -2.46
CA GLY A 258 22.54 -27.73 -1.83
C GLY A 258 21.01 -27.62 -1.97
N GLY A 259 20.53 -27.55 -3.21
CA GLY A 259 19.12 -27.34 -3.52
C GLY A 259 18.27 -28.56 -3.16
N THR A 260 17.19 -28.33 -2.41
CA THR A 260 16.15 -29.32 -2.19
C THR A 260 15.57 -29.80 -3.53
N ILE A 261 15.29 -31.10 -3.65
CA ILE A 261 14.76 -31.69 -4.89
C ILE A 261 13.37 -31.13 -5.15
N LYS A 262 13.29 -30.17 -6.07
CA LYS A 262 12.04 -29.47 -6.43
C LYS A 262 11.03 -30.42 -7.05
N PHE A 263 9.78 -30.29 -6.63
CA PHE A 263 8.67 -31.13 -7.08
C PHE A 263 8.08 -30.62 -8.41
N GLY A 264 7.78 -31.55 -9.32
CA GLY A 264 6.95 -31.28 -10.49
C GLY A 264 5.46 -31.16 -10.12
N TRP A 265 4.65 -30.64 -11.05
CA TRP A 265 3.24 -30.29 -10.82
C TRP A 265 2.36 -31.45 -10.30
N VAL A 266 2.60 -32.68 -10.76
CA VAL A 266 1.86 -33.87 -10.31
C VAL A 266 2.08 -34.13 -8.81
N LYS A 267 3.35 -34.21 -8.38
CA LYS A 267 3.73 -34.54 -7.00
C LYS A 267 3.55 -33.37 -6.04
N GLY A 268 3.84 -32.15 -6.48
CA GLY A 268 3.81 -30.96 -5.64
C GLY A 268 2.44 -30.27 -5.54
N VAL A 269 1.61 -30.36 -6.59
CA VAL A 269 0.30 -29.67 -6.63
C VAL A 269 -0.85 -30.68 -6.69
N LEU A 270 -0.94 -31.50 -7.76
CA LEU A 270 -2.10 -32.37 -7.99
C LEU A 270 -2.36 -33.32 -6.80
N ILE A 271 -1.35 -34.12 -6.41
CA ILE A 271 -1.44 -35.07 -5.30
C ILE A 271 -1.75 -34.38 -3.96
N ARG A 272 -1.13 -33.22 -3.68
CA ARG A 272 -1.37 -32.48 -2.43
C ARG A 272 -2.75 -31.84 -2.38
N CYS A 273 -3.29 -31.37 -3.50
CA CYS A 273 -4.67 -30.89 -3.55
C CYS A 273 -5.65 -32.06 -3.39
N MET A 274 -5.45 -33.19 -4.09
CA MET A 274 -6.33 -34.36 -3.96
C MET A 274 -6.38 -34.92 -2.53
N LEU A 275 -5.23 -35.08 -1.86
CA LEU A 275 -5.16 -35.52 -0.45
C LEU A 275 -5.87 -34.58 0.53
N ASN A 276 -5.84 -33.27 0.28
CA ASN A 276 -6.47 -32.26 1.14
C ASN A 276 -7.95 -31.98 0.79
N ILE A 277 -8.44 -32.49 -0.34
CA ILE A 277 -9.86 -32.44 -0.71
C ILE A 277 -10.56 -33.72 -0.22
N TRP A 278 -9.97 -34.90 -0.47
CA TRP A 278 -10.45 -36.20 0.03
C TRP A 278 -10.20 -36.37 1.55
N GLY A 279 -10.96 -35.64 2.36
CA GLY A 279 -11.00 -35.78 3.82
C GLY A 279 -12.09 -36.72 4.34
N VAL A 280 -12.35 -36.64 5.65
CA VAL A 280 -13.35 -37.44 6.42
C VAL A 280 -14.65 -37.70 5.68
N MET A 281 -15.23 -36.63 5.11
CA MET A 281 -16.58 -36.61 4.58
C MET A 281 -16.79 -37.54 3.38
N LEU A 282 -15.72 -37.97 2.69
CA LEU A 282 -15.83 -38.92 1.58
C LEU A 282 -16.39 -40.27 2.01
N PHE A 283 -15.99 -40.77 3.17
CA PHE A 283 -16.37 -42.10 3.67
C PHE A 283 -17.49 -42.05 4.71
N ILE A 284 -17.40 -41.13 5.68
CA ILE A 284 -18.25 -41.17 6.89
C ILE A 284 -19.60 -40.44 6.69
N ARG A 285 -19.65 -39.40 5.87
CA ARG A 285 -20.87 -38.55 5.73
C ARG A 285 -21.48 -38.54 4.32
N MET A 286 -20.80 -39.10 3.32
CA MET A 286 -21.31 -39.12 1.94
C MET A 286 -22.56 -40.01 1.78
N SER A 287 -22.63 -41.15 2.48
CA SER A 287 -23.84 -41.98 2.58
C SER A 287 -25.02 -41.20 3.16
N TRP A 288 -24.81 -40.58 4.33
CA TRP A 288 -25.81 -39.78 5.05
C TRP A 288 -26.31 -38.58 4.22
N ILE A 289 -25.41 -37.86 3.55
CA ILE A 289 -25.77 -36.76 2.63
C ILE A 289 -26.69 -37.26 1.50
N VAL A 290 -26.45 -38.47 0.96
CA VAL A 290 -27.30 -39.09 -0.08
C VAL A 290 -28.65 -39.55 0.49
N GLY A 291 -28.69 -40.13 1.69
CA GLY A 291 -29.94 -40.51 2.35
C GLY A 291 -30.87 -39.31 2.55
N GLN A 292 -30.35 -38.26 3.19
CA GLN A 292 -31.06 -37.01 3.53
C GLN A 292 -31.51 -36.24 2.27
N ALA A 293 -30.58 -35.85 1.40
CA ALA A 293 -30.89 -34.98 0.26
C ALA A 293 -31.41 -35.73 -0.98
N GLY A 294 -31.23 -37.04 -1.05
CA GLY A 294 -31.44 -37.83 -2.27
C GLY A 294 -30.38 -37.56 -3.33
N ILE A 295 -30.19 -38.52 -4.24
CA ILE A 295 -29.16 -38.48 -5.30
C ILE A 295 -29.22 -37.16 -6.09
N GLY A 296 -30.42 -36.69 -6.43
CA GLY A 296 -30.63 -35.49 -7.24
C GLY A 296 -30.09 -34.21 -6.59
N LEU A 297 -30.43 -33.95 -5.32
CA LEU A 297 -29.95 -32.75 -4.62
C LEU A 297 -28.52 -32.91 -4.07
N THR A 298 -28.06 -34.13 -3.76
CA THR A 298 -26.64 -34.36 -3.46
C THR A 298 -25.75 -33.98 -4.65
N ILE A 299 -26.14 -34.33 -5.88
CA ILE A 299 -25.42 -33.88 -7.09
C ILE A 299 -25.44 -32.35 -7.20
N ALA A 300 -26.58 -31.69 -6.91
CA ALA A 300 -26.66 -30.23 -6.91
C ALA A 300 -25.75 -29.57 -5.83
N ILE A 301 -25.66 -30.17 -4.64
CA ILE A 301 -24.75 -29.77 -3.54
C ILE A 301 -23.28 -29.89 -3.99
N ILE A 302 -22.89 -31.01 -4.59
CA ILE A 302 -21.54 -31.24 -5.09
C ILE A 302 -21.20 -30.26 -6.22
N LEU A 303 -22.12 -30.04 -7.17
CA LEU A 303 -21.92 -29.08 -8.27
C LEU A 303 -21.81 -27.64 -7.76
N MET A 304 -22.63 -27.21 -6.80
CA MET A 304 -22.55 -25.86 -6.22
C MET A 304 -21.22 -25.62 -5.51
N ALA A 305 -20.74 -26.58 -4.72
CA ALA A 305 -19.41 -26.51 -4.09
C ALA A 305 -18.29 -26.50 -5.14
N THR A 306 -18.40 -27.33 -6.19
CA THR A 306 -17.44 -27.42 -7.30
C THR A 306 -17.37 -26.11 -8.10
N VAL A 307 -18.49 -25.42 -8.30
CA VAL A 307 -18.52 -24.09 -8.96
C VAL A 307 -17.79 -23.05 -8.11
N VAL A 308 -18.07 -22.99 -6.80
CA VAL A 308 -17.39 -22.08 -5.86
C VAL A 308 -15.87 -22.29 -5.88
N THR A 309 -15.43 -23.55 -5.75
CA THR A 309 -14.00 -23.88 -5.68
C THR A 309 -13.30 -23.74 -7.04
N THR A 310 -13.98 -24.02 -8.15
CA THR A 310 -13.46 -23.78 -9.50
C THR A 310 -13.23 -22.29 -9.75
N ILE A 311 -14.19 -21.41 -9.45
CA ILE A 311 -14.01 -19.96 -9.61
C ILE A 311 -12.85 -19.45 -8.74
N THR A 312 -12.76 -19.91 -7.48
CA THR A 312 -11.62 -19.57 -6.61
C THR A 312 -10.30 -20.15 -7.11
N GLY A 313 -10.31 -21.31 -7.78
CA GLY A 313 -9.17 -21.89 -8.50
C GLY A 313 -8.73 -21.06 -9.70
N LEU A 314 -9.66 -20.49 -10.47
CA LEU A 314 -9.36 -19.54 -11.56
C LEU A 314 -8.74 -18.24 -11.02
N SER A 315 -9.32 -17.66 -9.96
CA SER A 315 -8.77 -16.48 -9.27
C SER A 315 -7.38 -16.75 -8.68
N THR A 316 -7.18 -17.92 -8.08
CA THR A 316 -5.86 -18.37 -7.56
C THR A 316 -4.85 -18.56 -8.70
N SER A 317 -5.29 -19.06 -9.86
CA SER A 317 -4.45 -19.21 -11.05
C SER A 317 -4.03 -17.86 -11.64
N ALA A 318 -4.91 -16.85 -11.59
CA ALA A 318 -4.56 -15.47 -11.94
C ALA A 318 -3.51 -14.89 -11.00
N ILE A 319 -3.63 -15.11 -9.67
CA ILE A 319 -2.61 -14.72 -8.68
C ILE A 319 -1.27 -15.46 -8.94
N ALA A 320 -1.31 -16.78 -9.15
CA ALA A 320 -0.12 -17.61 -9.36
C ALA A 320 0.64 -17.32 -10.66
N THR A 321 -0.03 -16.70 -11.64
CA THR A 321 0.58 -16.23 -12.90
C THR A 321 0.94 -14.74 -12.90
N ASN A 322 0.62 -14.02 -11.82
CA ASN A 322 0.92 -12.59 -11.68
C ASN A 322 2.36 -12.36 -11.19
N GLY A 323 3.32 -12.39 -12.12
CA GLY A 323 4.73 -12.13 -11.83
C GLY A 323 5.47 -13.33 -11.22
N PHE A 324 6.74 -13.12 -10.85
CA PHE A 324 7.63 -14.23 -10.48
C PHE A 324 7.41 -14.72 -9.05
N VAL A 325 6.98 -15.98 -8.92
CA VAL A 325 6.66 -16.63 -7.65
C VAL A 325 7.93 -17.10 -6.94
N ARG A 326 8.15 -16.60 -5.72
CA ARG A 326 9.21 -17.07 -4.79
C ARG A 326 8.61 -17.89 -3.64
N GLY A 327 9.47 -18.66 -2.97
CA GLY A 327 9.09 -19.57 -1.89
C GLY A 327 8.64 -18.90 -0.60
N GLY A 328 7.37 -18.50 -0.56
CA GLY A 328 6.69 -18.02 0.66
C GLY A 328 5.26 -18.56 0.81
N GLY A 329 4.88 -19.58 0.05
CA GLY A 329 3.55 -20.20 0.09
C GLY A 329 2.41 -19.30 -0.43
N ALA A 330 1.17 -19.65 -0.10
CA ALA A 330 -0.02 -18.97 -0.61
C ALA A 330 -0.15 -17.52 -0.11
N TYR A 331 0.21 -17.25 1.16
CA TYR A 331 0.17 -15.88 1.69
C TYR A 331 1.13 -14.94 0.94
N TYR A 332 2.33 -15.40 0.57
CA TYR A 332 3.28 -14.58 -0.18
C TYR A 332 2.76 -14.26 -1.59
N LEU A 333 2.20 -15.26 -2.29
CA LEU A 333 1.52 -15.10 -3.57
C LEU A 333 0.42 -14.03 -3.52
N ILE A 334 -0.48 -14.14 -2.54
CA ILE A 334 -1.65 -13.27 -2.34
C ILE A 334 -1.20 -11.85 -1.97
N SER A 335 -0.36 -11.70 -0.93
CA SER A 335 0.05 -10.39 -0.40
C SER A 335 0.90 -9.56 -1.38
N ARG A 336 1.74 -10.20 -2.19
CA ARG A 336 2.58 -9.49 -3.18
C ARG A 336 1.83 -9.15 -4.48
N SER A 337 0.75 -9.85 -4.79
CA SER A 337 -0.07 -9.57 -5.99
C SER A 337 -1.19 -8.54 -5.75
N LEU A 338 -1.74 -8.48 -4.53
CA LEU A 338 -2.99 -7.75 -4.24
C LEU A 338 -2.80 -6.54 -3.30
N GLY A 339 -1.70 -6.52 -2.55
CA GLY A 339 -1.38 -5.49 -1.55
C GLY A 339 -1.50 -5.97 -0.09
N PRO A 340 -0.96 -5.21 0.87
CA PRO A 340 -0.94 -5.58 2.29
C PRO A 340 -2.34 -5.64 2.93
N GLU A 341 -3.32 -4.83 2.50
CA GLU A 341 -4.65 -4.78 3.10
C GLU A 341 -5.43 -6.10 2.88
N PHE A 342 -5.46 -6.56 1.62
CA PHE A 342 -6.08 -7.84 1.27
C PHE A 342 -5.22 -9.03 1.74
N GLY A 343 -3.90 -8.99 1.50
CA GLY A 343 -2.99 -10.07 1.91
C GLY A 343 -3.00 -10.31 3.42
N GLY A 344 -2.97 -9.24 4.22
CA GLY A 344 -3.01 -9.32 5.69
C GLY A 344 -4.35 -9.84 6.23
N SER A 345 -5.46 -9.53 5.56
CA SER A 345 -6.79 -10.00 5.97
C SER A 345 -7.01 -11.47 5.59
N ILE A 346 -6.72 -11.83 4.32
CA ILE A 346 -6.85 -13.20 3.81
C ILE A 346 -5.92 -14.16 4.56
N GLY A 347 -4.65 -13.76 4.78
CA GLY A 347 -3.67 -14.60 5.46
C GLY A 347 -4.05 -14.98 6.89
N LEU A 348 -4.65 -14.05 7.64
CA LEU A 348 -5.06 -14.30 9.02
C LEU A 348 -6.27 -15.24 9.07
N ILE A 349 -7.28 -15.00 8.23
CA ILE A 349 -8.50 -15.82 8.16
C ILE A 349 -8.19 -17.23 7.64
N PHE A 350 -7.34 -17.35 6.61
CA PHE A 350 -6.93 -18.65 6.08
C PHE A 350 -6.06 -19.44 7.08
N ALA A 351 -5.21 -18.78 7.87
CA ALA A 351 -4.49 -19.45 8.96
C ALA A 351 -5.47 -19.97 10.03
N PHE A 352 -6.50 -19.19 10.39
CA PHE A 352 -7.52 -19.63 11.35
C PHE A 352 -8.37 -20.78 10.81
N ALA A 353 -8.86 -20.70 9.56
CA ALA A 353 -9.63 -21.77 8.91
C ALA A 353 -8.88 -23.11 8.91
N ASN A 354 -7.60 -23.10 8.52
CA ASN A 354 -6.75 -24.29 8.55
C ASN A 354 -6.51 -24.80 9.99
N ALA A 355 -6.45 -23.92 11.00
CA ALA A 355 -6.29 -24.33 12.40
C ALA A 355 -7.54 -25.02 12.97
N VAL A 356 -8.74 -24.56 12.62
CA VAL A 356 -10.01 -25.23 12.97
C VAL A 356 -10.18 -26.52 12.17
N ALA A 357 -9.73 -26.56 10.91
CA ALA A 357 -9.79 -27.77 10.08
C ALA A 357 -9.03 -28.96 10.69
N VAL A 358 -7.90 -28.73 11.38
CA VAL A 358 -7.20 -29.79 12.14
C VAL A 358 -8.14 -30.48 13.13
N ALA A 359 -9.00 -29.73 13.81
CA ALA A 359 -9.94 -30.30 14.78
C ALA A 359 -10.98 -31.22 14.10
N MET A 360 -11.58 -30.80 12.99
CA MET A 360 -12.53 -31.62 12.24
C MET A 360 -11.90 -32.93 11.74
N TYR A 361 -10.70 -32.86 11.14
CA TYR A 361 -10.02 -34.06 10.65
C TYR A 361 -9.61 -35.02 11.77
N VAL A 362 -9.29 -34.51 12.97
CA VAL A 362 -8.96 -35.34 14.14
C VAL A 362 -10.20 -35.87 14.87
N VAL A 363 -11.30 -35.11 14.93
CA VAL A 363 -12.58 -35.60 15.46
C VAL A 363 -13.12 -36.72 14.58
N GLY A 364 -13.14 -36.56 13.26
CA GLY A 364 -13.56 -37.62 12.34
C GLY A 364 -12.65 -38.87 12.33
N PHE A 365 -11.38 -38.75 12.73
CA PHE A 365 -10.53 -39.90 13.02
C PHE A 365 -10.95 -40.59 14.33
N ALA A 366 -11.19 -39.80 15.38
CA ALA A 366 -11.55 -40.30 16.70
C ALA A 366 -12.94 -40.95 16.72
N GLU A 367 -13.88 -40.43 15.94
CA GLU A 367 -15.22 -41.00 15.70
C GLU A 367 -15.12 -42.45 15.22
N THR A 368 -14.40 -42.71 14.11
CA THR A 368 -14.17 -44.07 13.59
C THR A 368 -13.36 -44.97 14.54
N VAL A 369 -12.42 -44.42 15.31
CA VAL A 369 -11.70 -45.22 16.31
C VAL A 369 -12.61 -45.63 17.48
N VAL A 370 -13.58 -44.80 17.87
CA VAL A 370 -14.53 -45.10 18.95
C VAL A 370 -15.63 -46.04 18.47
N GLU A 371 -16.12 -45.89 17.23
CA GLU A 371 -16.99 -46.87 16.57
C GLU A 371 -16.34 -48.27 16.56
N MET A 372 -15.06 -48.37 16.15
CA MET A 372 -14.28 -49.62 16.21
C MET A 372 -14.03 -50.17 17.63
N LEU A 373 -14.08 -49.33 18.67
CA LEU A 373 -13.96 -49.78 20.06
C LEU A 373 -15.32 -50.30 20.58
N ASN A 374 -16.43 -49.72 20.11
CA ASN A 374 -17.79 -50.18 20.41
C ASN A 374 -18.06 -51.56 19.78
N ASP A 375 -17.64 -51.77 18.52
CA ASP A 375 -17.67 -53.07 17.80
C ASP A 375 -16.99 -54.24 18.55
N VAL A 376 -16.10 -53.93 19.52
CA VAL A 376 -15.28 -54.90 20.26
C VAL A 376 -15.58 -54.87 21.77
N ASP A 377 -16.65 -54.17 22.20
CA ASP A 377 -17.05 -53.97 23.60
C ASP A 377 -15.89 -53.45 24.49
N ALA A 378 -15.13 -52.51 23.93
CA ALA A 378 -13.87 -51.98 24.46
C ALA A 378 -13.91 -50.47 24.77
N LEU A 379 -15.10 -49.92 24.98
CA LEU A 379 -15.31 -48.53 25.39
C LEU A 379 -14.60 -48.23 26.72
N MET A 380 -14.02 -47.03 26.84
CA MET A 380 -13.27 -46.60 28.02
C MET A 380 -14.12 -45.74 28.97
N THR A 381 -14.98 -44.88 28.42
CA THR A 381 -15.95 -44.07 29.18
C THR A 381 -17.29 -43.98 28.44
N ASP A 382 -17.66 -42.81 27.94
CA ASP A 382 -18.82 -42.58 27.07
C ASP A 382 -18.30 -42.21 25.67
N GLU A 383 -19.01 -42.55 24.59
CA GLU A 383 -18.58 -42.30 23.20
C GLU A 383 -18.07 -40.86 22.96
N LEU A 384 -18.85 -39.86 23.39
CA LEU A 384 -18.50 -38.43 23.28
C LEU A 384 -17.26 -38.03 24.11
N ASN A 385 -16.93 -38.76 25.17
CA ASN A 385 -15.74 -38.52 25.99
C ASN A 385 -14.52 -39.28 25.45
N ASP A 386 -14.72 -40.49 24.93
CA ASP A 386 -13.66 -41.26 24.27
C ASP A 386 -13.22 -40.57 22.96
N ILE A 387 -14.13 -39.96 22.19
CA ILE A 387 -13.80 -39.10 21.04
C ILE A 387 -12.89 -37.94 21.47
N ARG A 388 -13.13 -37.31 22.64
CA ARG A 388 -12.27 -36.24 23.18
C ARG A 388 -10.90 -36.77 23.57
N ILE A 389 -10.84 -37.95 24.19
CA ILE A 389 -9.59 -38.58 24.66
C ILE A 389 -8.74 -38.99 23.46
N VAL A 390 -9.28 -39.77 22.54
CA VAL A 390 -8.60 -40.23 21.30
C VAL A 390 -8.19 -39.02 20.45
N GLY A 391 -9.07 -38.04 20.25
CA GLY A 391 -8.75 -36.82 19.49
C GLY A 391 -7.62 -36.02 20.13
N THR A 392 -7.62 -35.87 21.47
CA THR A 392 -6.54 -35.18 22.21
C THR A 392 -5.21 -35.91 22.07
N LEU A 393 -5.20 -37.23 22.18
CA LEU A 393 -3.99 -38.06 22.04
C LEU A 393 -3.44 -37.99 20.61
N THR A 394 -4.31 -38.11 19.60
CA THR A 394 -3.94 -38.00 18.18
C THR A 394 -3.39 -36.62 17.81
N VAL A 395 -3.98 -35.51 18.27
CA VAL A 395 -3.45 -34.17 17.93
C VAL A 395 -2.10 -33.89 18.60
N ILE A 396 -1.82 -34.47 19.78
CA ILE A 396 -0.49 -34.43 20.41
C ILE A 396 0.52 -35.22 19.57
N LEU A 397 0.15 -36.40 19.09
CA LEU A 397 1.00 -37.25 18.24
C LEU A 397 1.31 -36.57 16.89
N LEU A 398 0.29 -36.00 16.23
CA LEU A 398 0.45 -35.25 14.98
C LEU A 398 1.31 -33.99 15.16
N LEU A 399 1.19 -33.28 16.29
CA LEU A 399 2.10 -32.19 16.63
C LEU A 399 3.54 -32.68 16.74
N GLY A 400 3.78 -33.81 17.40
CA GLY A 400 5.09 -34.47 17.46
C GLY A 400 5.69 -34.75 16.08
N ILE A 401 4.92 -35.33 15.16
CA ILE A 401 5.34 -35.57 13.77
C ILE A 401 5.66 -34.25 13.05
N SER A 402 4.82 -33.22 13.18
CA SER A 402 5.01 -31.93 12.51
C SER A 402 6.26 -31.16 12.96
N VAL A 403 6.75 -31.43 14.17
CA VAL A 403 7.97 -30.84 14.77
C VAL A 403 9.21 -31.73 14.53
N ALA A 404 9.03 -33.02 14.22
CA ALA A 404 10.13 -33.94 13.88
C ALA A 404 10.73 -33.70 12.48
N GLY A 405 9.97 -33.07 11.57
CA GLY A 405 10.52 -32.45 10.35
C GLY A 405 9.80 -32.77 9.04
N MET A 406 9.80 -31.78 8.15
CA MET A 406 9.10 -31.75 6.85
C MET A 406 9.34 -32.95 5.92
N GLU A 407 10.51 -33.59 5.99
CA GLU A 407 10.84 -34.69 5.07
C GLU A 407 10.04 -35.95 5.32
N TRP A 408 9.60 -36.19 6.56
CA TRP A 408 8.78 -37.35 6.91
C TRP A 408 7.33 -37.16 6.46
N GLU A 409 6.77 -35.95 6.59
CA GLU A 409 5.45 -35.58 6.05
C GLU A 409 5.36 -35.89 4.54
N ALA A 410 6.35 -35.42 3.76
CA ALA A 410 6.36 -35.55 2.30
C ALA A 410 6.58 -37.00 1.81
N LYS A 411 7.12 -37.88 2.65
CA LYS A 411 7.21 -39.33 2.39
C LYS A 411 5.90 -40.03 2.78
N ALA A 412 5.38 -39.75 3.97
CA ALA A 412 4.14 -40.35 4.49
C ALA A 412 2.94 -40.09 3.57
N GLN A 413 2.76 -38.86 3.06
CA GLN A 413 1.66 -38.49 2.16
C GLN A 413 1.55 -39.39 0.91
N ILE A 414 2.66 -39.94 0.40
CA ILE A 414 2.63 -40.83 -0.78
C ILE A 414 2.09 -42.21 -0.40
N VAL A 415 2.49 -42.74 0.77
CA VAL A 415 1.98 -44.03 1.29
C VAL A 415 0.49 -43.91 1.60
N LEU A 416 0.10 -42.81 2.24
CA LEU A 416 -1.29 -42.49 2.56
C LEU A 416 -2.16 -42.37 1.29
N LEU A 417 -1.67 -41.70 0.23
CA LEU A 417 -2.37 -41.66 -1.06
C LEU A 417 -2.65 -43.06 -1.63
N VAL A 418 -1.68 -43.97 -1.59
CA VAL A 418 -1.84 -45.34 -2.13
C VAL A 418 -2.90 -46.12 -1.35
N ILE A 419 -2.91 -46.00 -0.02
CA ILE A 419 -3.95 -46.61 0.84
C ILE A 419 -5.33 -46.02 0.52
N LEU A 420 -5.43 -44.69 0.36
CA LEU A 420 -6.66 -43.98 0.05
C LEU A 420 -7.25 -44.36 -1.32
N LEU A 421 -6.40 -44.43 -2.36
CA LEU A 421 -6.81 -44.88 -3.69
C LEU A 421 -7.23 -46.37 -3.67
N GLY A 422 -6.54 -47.21 -2.90
CA GLY A 422 -6.92 -48.60 -2.68
C GLY A 422 -8.29 -48.74 -2.00
N ALA A 423 -8.58 -47.91 -0.99
CA ALA A 423 -9.88 -47.87 -0.32
C ALA A 423 -11.02 -47.44 -1.27
N ILE A 424 -10.82 -46.38 -2.07
CA ILE A 424 -11.81 -45.93 -3.06
C ILE A 424 -12.08 -47.03 -4.10
N ALA A 425 -11.05 -47.72 -4.59
CA ALA A 425 -11.22 -48.84 -5.52
C ALA A 425 -11.95 -50.03 -4.87
N ASN A 426 -11.63 -50.36 -3.62
CA ASN A 426 -12.26 -51.44 -2.83
C ASN A 426 -13.75 -51.17 -2.55
N TYR A 427 -14.14 -49.91 -2.34
CA TYR A 427 -15.55 -49.51 -2.27
C TYR A 427 -16.28 -49.80 -3.59
N PHE A 428 -15.76 -49.28 -4.72
CA PHE A 428 -16.41 -49.48 -6.01
C PHE A 428 -16.46 -50.96 -6.42
N ILE A 429 -15.40 -51.74 -6.20
CA ILE A 429 -15.40 -53.18 -6.46
C ILE A 429 -16.44 -53.90 -5.60
N GLY A 430 -16.52 -53.57 -4.30
CA GLY A 430 -17.54 -54.13 -3.39
C GLY A 430 -18.97 -53.83 -3.81
N SER A 431 -19.24 -52.63 -4.33
CA SER A 431 -20.58 -52.24 -4.78
C SER A 431 -21.16 -53.11 -5.92
N PHE A 432 -20.32 -53.82 -6.67
CA PHE A 432 -20.72 -54.76 -7.72
C PHE A 432 -20.89 -56.22 -7.23
N ILE A 433 -20.62 -56.49 -5.95
CA ILE A 433 -20.66 -57.84 -5.36
C ILE A 433 -21.76 -57.86 -4.28
N PRO A 434 -23.03 -58.15 -4.64
CA PRO A 434 -24.07 -58.42 -3.64
C PRO A 434 -23.68 -59.67 -2.82
N THR A 435 -24.18 -59.76 -1.59
CA THR A 435 -23.93 -60.89 -0.69
C THR A 435 -25.02 -60.95 0.38
N ASP A 436 -25.62 -62.12 0.54
CA ASP A 436 -26.79 -62.42 1.38
C ASP A 436 -26.62 -61.95 2.84
N SER A 437 -25.38 -61.93 3.36
CA SER A 437 -25.04 -61.47 4.70
C SER A 437 -25.01 -59.95 4.88
N LYS A 438 -25.18 -59.18 3.79
CA LYS A 438 -25.24 -57.70 3.78
C LYS A 438 -26.66 -57.16 3.52
N GLU A 439 -27.56 -57.99 2.99
CA GLU A 439 -28.93 -57.63 2.62
C GLU A 439 -29.79 -57.16 3.82
N PRO A 440 -29.77 -57.82 5.01
CA PRO A 440 -30.48 -57.32 6.21
C PRO A 440 -30.05 -55.92 6.67
N LYS A 441 -28.81 -55.54 6.34
CA LYS A 441 -28.21 -54.23 6.66
C LYS A 441 -28.42 -53.21 5.54
N GLY A 442 -29.24 -53.54 4.54
CA GLY A 442 -29.76 -52.64 3.52
C GLY A 442 -28.97 -52.56 2.22
N PHE A 443 -27.93 -53.38 1.99
CA PHE A 443 -27.18 -53.40 0.73
C PHE A 443 -27.60 -54.57 -0.17
N PHE A 444 -28.13 -54.22 -1.35
CA PHE A 444 -28.70 -55.17 -2.32
C PHE A 444 -28.00 -55.14 -3.70
N GLY A 445 -26.87 -54.44 -3.82
CA GLY A 445 -26.24 -54.16 -5.11
C GLY A 445 -27.07 -53.20 -5.99
N TYR A 446 -26.58 -52.88 -7.19
CA TYR A 446 -27.17 -51.87 -8.07
C TYR A 446 -28.61 -52.23 -8.50
N ASN A 447 -29.61 -51.50 -7.99
CA ASN A 447 -31.02 -51.76 -8.27
C ASN A 447 -31.77 -50.47 -8.71
N THR A 448 -32.65 -50.61 -9.71
CA THR A 448 -33.44 -49.50 -10.26
C THR A 448 -34.52 -49.01 -9.29
N ALA A 449 -35.12 -49.90 -8.47
CA ALA A 449 -36.13 -49.51 -7.48
C ALA A 449 -35.52 -48.62 -6.39
N ILE A 450 -34.39 -49.06 -5.81
CA ILE A 450 -33.62 -48.31 -4.80
C ILE A 450 -33.15 -46.96 -5.36
N PHE A 451 -32.63 -46.93 -6.60
CA PHE A 451 -32.23 -45.69 -7.26
C PHE A 451 -33.39 -44.69 -7.43
N ILE A 452 -34.60 -45.16 -7.72
CA ILE A 452 -35.79 -44.30 -7.86
C ILE A 452 -36.26 -43.77 -6.49
N GLU A 453 -36.28 -44.60 -5.46
CA GLU A 453 -36.67 -44.20 -4.10
C GLU A 453 -35.70 -43.15 -3.51
N ASN A 454 -34.39 -43.36 -3.69
CA ASN A 454 -33.35 -42.45 -3.25
C ASN A 454 -33.16 -41.22 -4.16
N LEU A 455 -33.95 -41.06 -5.23
CA LEU A 455 -33.75 -39.96 -6.19
C LEU A 455 -34.16 -38.59 -5.60
N GLY A 456 -35.26 -38.56 -4.84
CA GLY A 456 -35.78 -37.38 -4.14
C GLY A 456 -35.30 -37.29 -2.68
N PRO A 457 -35.40 -36.10 -2.05
CA PRO A 457 -34.99 -35.89 -0.65
C PRO A 457 -35.96 -36.51 0.36
N ASP A 458 -35.42 -36.83 1.54
CA ASP A 458 -36.14 -37.14 2.78
C ASP A 458 -35.34 -36.50 3.94
N PHE A 459 -35.61 -35.23 4.23
CA PHE A 459 -34.88 -34.47 5.26
C PHE A 459 -35.46 -34.76 6.65
N ARG A 460 -34.65 -35.35 7.53
CA ARG A 460 -35.00 -35.68 8.93
C ARG A 460 -34.23 -34.78 9.92
N GLU A 461 -34.56 -34.86 11.21
CA GLU A 461 -33.79 -34.21 12.30
C GLU A 461 -33.59 -32.68 12.19
N GLU A 462 -34.58 -31.95 11.67
CA GLU A 462 -34.51 -30.50 11.36
C GLU A 462 -33.46 -30.11 10.30
N GLU A 463 -32.81 -31.06 9.62
CA GLU A 463 -31.85 -30.80 8.56
C GLU A 463 -32.50 -30.19 7.30
N THR A 464 -31.69 -29.49 6.52
CA THR A 464 -32.11 -28.74 5.33
C THR A 464 -31.06 -28.82 4.24
N PHE A 465 -31.44 -28.51 2.99
CA PHE A 465 -30.50 -28.42 1.86
C PHE A 465 -29.24 -27.59 2.17
N PHE A 466 -29.35 -26.50 2.92
CA PHE A 466 -28.21 -25.61 3.21
C PHE A 466 -27.38 -26.02 4.43
N SER A 467 -27.94 -26.71 5.41
CA SER A 467 -27.17 -27.31 6.51
C SER A 467 -26.44 -28.58 6.07
N VAL A 468 -27.08 -29.45 5.28
CA VAL A 468 -26.43 -30.58 4.60
C VAL A 468 -25.32 -30.07 3.65
N PHE A 469 -25.54 -28.97 2.91
CA PHE A 469 -24.46 -28.31 2.17
C PHE A 469 -23.34 -27.78 3.08
N ALA A 470 -23.64 -27.22 4.25
CA ALA A 470 -22.65 -26.70 5.19
C ALA A 470 -21.77 -27.81 5.81
N ILE A 471 -22.34 -29.02 5.96
CA ILE A 471 -21.63 -30.24 6.36
C ILE A 471 -20.81 -30.79 5.18
N PHE A 472 -21.31 -30.76 3.95
CA PHE A 472 -20.55 -31.21 2.78
C PHE A 472 -19.38 -30.28 2.41
N PHE A 473 -19.57 -28.96 2.44
CA PHE A 473 -18.64 -28.00 1.83
C PHE A 473 -17.15 -28.13 2.25
N PRO A 474 -16.77 -28.50 3.49
CA PRO A 474 -15.37 -28.76 3.85
C PRO A 474 -14.71 -29.83 2.98
N ALA A 475 -15.46 -30.81 2.48
CA ALA A 475 -15.04 -31.85 1.54
C ALA A 475 -14.64 -31.31 0.16
N ALA A 476 -14.94 -30.05 -0.15
CA ALA A 476 -14.52 -29.37 -1.38
C ALA A 476 -13.39 -28.33 -1.13
N THR A 477 -12.97 -28.13 0.13
CA THR A 477 -11.92 -27.15 0.49
C THR A 477 -10.52 -27.70 0.18
N GLY A 478 -9.46 -27.23 0.84
CA GLY A 478 -8.10 -27.73 0.60
C GLY A 478 -7.43 -27.33 -0.72
N ILE A 479 -8.14 -26.71 -1.69
CA ILE A 479 -7.64 -26.35 -3.03
C ILE A 479 -6.35 -25.49 -3.05
N LEU A 480 -6.04 -24.79 -1.95
CA LEU A 480 -4.83 -23.98 -1.80
C LEU A 480 -3.59 -24.80 -1.34
N ALA A 481 -3.72 -26.12 -1.10
CA ALA A 481 -2.64 -26.98 -0.62
C ALA A 481 -1.38 -26.92 -1.50
N GLY A 482 -1.54 -27.02 -2.84
CA GLY A 482 -0.43 -26.90 -3.78
C GLY A 482 0.20 -25.50 -3.85
N ALA A 483 -0.57 -24.44 -3.55
CA ALA A 483 -0.05 -23.08 -3.47
C ALA A 483 0.76 -22.83 -2.19
N ASN A 484 0.53 -23.60 -1.12
CA ASN A 484 1.27 -23.46 0.14
C ASN A 484 2.74 -23.89 0.06
N ILE A 485 3.12 -24.73 -0.91
CA ILE A 485 4.52 -25.12 -1.17
C ILE A 485 5.09 -24.52 -2.48
N SER A 486 4.62 -23.34 -2.88
CA SER A 486 5.02 -22.64 -4.10
C SER A 486 6.53 -22.40 -4.29
N GLY A 487 7.35 -22.51 -3.22
CA GLY A 487 8.81 -22.45 -3.30
C GLY A 487 9.50 -23.75 -3.73
N ASP A 488 8.90 -24.87 -3.35
CA ASP A 488 9.44 -26.22 -3.54
C ASP A 488 9.09 -26.79 -4.93
N LEU A 489 8.33 -26.04 -5.74
CA LEU A 489 7.98 -26.40 -7.11
C LEU A 489 9.11 -26.05 -8.11
N THR A 490 9.22 -26.81 -9.20
CA THR A 490 10.14 -26.50 -10.32
C THR A 490 9.72 -25.23 -11.04
N ASP A 491 8.48 -25.20 -11.55
CA ASP A 491 7.81 -24.01 -12.08
C ASP A 491 6.42 -23.87 -11.41
N PRO A 492 6.25 -22.96 -10.43
CA PRO A 492 4.96 -22.71 -9.81
C PRO A 492 3.92 -22.05 -10.75
N GLN A 493 4.33 -21.29 -11.77
CA GLN A 493 3.41 -20.52 -12.62
C GLN A 493 2.55 -21.45 -13.49
N SER A 494 3.12 -22.50 -14.09
CA SER A 494 2.33 -23.50 -14.82
C SER A 494 1.87 -24.68 -13.95
N ALA A 495 2.55 -24.99 -12.84
CA ALA A 495 2.17 -26.10 -11.98
C ALA A 495 0.89 -25.85 -11.18
N ILE A 496 0.74 -24.67 -10.55
CA ILE A 496 -0.39 -24.38 -9.66
C ILE A 496 -1.73 -24.42 -10.40
N PRO A 497 -1.91 -23.77 -11.58
CA PRO A 497 -3.18 -23.84 -12.32
C PRO A 497 -3.53 -25.25 -12.79
N LYS A 498 -2.55 -25.98 -13.35
CA LYS A 498 -2.76 -27.35 -13.86
C LYS A 498 -3.15 -28.32 -12.75
N GLY A 499 -2.38 -28.36 -11.67
CA GLY A 499 -2.62 -29.31 -10.58
C GLY A 499 -3.87 -28.99 -9.77
N THR A 500 -4.19 -27.70 -9.55
CA THR A 500 -5.36 -27.31 -8.74
C THR A 500 -6.67 -27.54 -9.48
N LEU A 501 -6.78 -27.11 -10.75
CA LEU A 501 -8.01 -27.27 -11.52
C LEU A 501 -8.28 -28.74 -11.87
N LEU A 502 -7.23 -29.53 -12.16
CA LEU A 502 -7.38 -30.96 -12.38
C LEU A 502 -7.74 -31.70 -11.08
N ALA A 503 -7.20 -31.30 -9.93
CA ALA A 503 -7.61 -31.88 -8.63
C ALA A 503 -9.10 -31.68 -8.37
N ILE A 504 -9.61 -30.44 -8.51
CA ILE A 504 -11.03 -30.11 -8.31
C ILE A 504 -11.93 -30.92 -9.24
N LEU A 505 -11.55 -31.08 -10.51
CA LEU A 505 -12.31 -31.88 -11.47
C LEU A 505 -12.32 -33.37 -11.08
N VAL A 506 -11.17 -33.95 -10.74
CA VAL A 506 -11.06 -35.37 -10.37
C VAL A 506 -11.84 -35.65 -9.08
N THR A 507 -11.69 -34.83 -8.05
CA THR A 507 -12.38 -35.06 -6.77
C THR A 507 -13.88 -34.83 -6.88
N GLY A 508 -14.33 -33.79 -7.59
CA GLY A 508 -15.75 -33.53 -7.87
C GLY A 508 -16.41 -34.71 -8.62
N LEU A 509 -15.72 -35.27 -9.62
CA LEU A 509 -16.19 -36.48 -10.31
C LEU A 509 -16.23 -37.71 -9.39
N THR A 510 -15.24 -37.92 -8.50
CA THR A 510 -15.32 -39.02 -7.52
C THR A 510 -16.47 -38.85 -6.54
N TYR A 511 -16.77 -37.63 -6.07
CA TYR A 511 -17.90 -37.40 -5.18
C TYR A 511 -19.24 -37.69 -5.87
N ILE A 512 -19.41 -37.28 -7.14
CA ILE A 512 -20.62 -37.61 -7.92
C ILE A 512 -20.75 -39.13 -8.13
N ALA A 513 -19.65 -39.81 -8.47
CA ALA A 513 -19.66 -41.26 -8.70
C ALA A 513 -19.98 -42.05 -7.42
N VAL A 514 -19.43 -41.66 -6.27
CA VAL A 514 -19.72 -42.28 -4.97
C VAL A 514 -21.16 -41.99 -4.54
N ALA A 515 -21.66 -40.76 -4.73
CA ALA A 515 -23.04 -40.39 -4.37
C ALA A 515 -24.09 -41.16 -5.17
N ILE A 516 -23.90 -41.28 -6.50
CA ILE A 516 -24.77 -42.10 -7.37
C ILE A 516 -24.68 -43.57 -6.98
N SER A 517 -23.46 -44.08 -6.73
CA SER A 517 -23.23 -45.46 -6.31
C SER A 517 -24.01 -45.80 -5.04
N ALA A 518 -23.75 -45.09 -3.93
CA ALA A 518 -24.37 -45.37 -2.63
C ALA A 518 -25.91 -45.29 -2.68
N GLY A 519 -26.47 -44.27 -3.34
CA GLY A 519 -27.92 -44.14 -3.49
C GLY A 519 -28.57 -45.17 -4.42
N SER A 520 -27.79 -45.88 -5.23
CA SER A 520 -28.30 -46.88 -6.19
C SER A 520 -28.25 -48.33 -5.69
N CYS A 521 -27.58 -48.60 -4.56
CA CYS A 521 -27.38 -49.96 -4.06
C CYS A 521 -27.69 -50.17 -2.57
N ILE A 522 -28.17 -49.14 -1.87
CA ILE A 522 -28.41 -49.15 -0.42
C ILE A 522 -29.75 -48.44 -0.13
N VAL A 523 -30.58 -49.02 0.73
CA VAL A 523 -31.83 -48.38 1.20
C VAL A 523 -31.57 -47.34 2.30
N ARG A 524 -32.55 -46.45 2.55
CA ARG A 524 -32.44 -45.38 3.57
C ARG A 524 -32.23 -45.91 4.98
N ASP A 525 -33.04 -46.89 5.34
CA ASP A 525 -33.13 -47.47 6.68
C ASP A 525 -33.11 -49.00 6.56
N ALA A 526 -32.44 -49.68 7.50
CA ALA A 526 -32.46 -51.13 7.62
C ALA A 526 -32.31 -51.56 9.09
N THR A 527 -32.99 -52.63 9.49
CA THR A 527 -32.99 -53.15 10.86
C THR A 527 -31.71 -53.92 11.20
N GLY A 528 -31.20 -54.72 10.25
CA GLY A 528 -30.08 -55.63 10.45
C GLY A 528 -30.46 -57.05 10.89
N ASP A 529 -31.75 -57.36 11.11
CA ASP A 529 -32.21 -58.71 11.42
C ASP A 529 -32.53 -59.51 10.14
N HIS A 530 -32.16 -60.79 10.12
CA HIS A 530 -32.53 -61.74 9.08
C HIS A 530 -34.01 -62.16 9.15
N ASN A 531 -34.71 -61.91 10.26
CA ASN A 531 -36.10 -62.30 10.44
C ASN A 531 -37.11 -61.39 9.70
N ASP A 532 -36.73 -60.17 9.32
CA ASP A 532 -37.60 -59.14 8.71
C ASP A 532 -37.88 -59.38 7.22
N THR A 533 -38.18 -60.64 6.88
CA THR A 533 -38.52 -61.06 5.51
C THR A 533 -40.02 -60.94 5.24
N VAL A 534 -40.39 -60.51 4.03
CA VAL A 534 -41.78 -60.30 3.62
C VAL A 534 -42.53 -61.62 3.65
N SER A 535 -43.62 -61.66 4.42
CA SER A 535 -44.61 -62.73 4.39
C SER A 535 -45.83 -62.31 3.55
N ASP A 536 -46.50 -63.30 2.92
CA ASP A 536 -47.58 -63.14 1.91
C ASP A 536 -48.83 -62.33 2.34
N THR A 537 -48.82 -61.70 3.51
CA THR A 537 -49.94 -60.94 4.08
C THR A 537 -49.68 -59.44 4.26
N VAL A 538 -48.48 -58.94 3.94
CA VAL A 538 -48.11 -57.53 4.19
C VAL A 538 -48.12 -56.68 2.90
N ASN A 539 -48.95 -55.63 2.89
CA ASN A 539 -48.96 -54.61 1.82
C ASN A 539 -47.91 -53.52 2.11
N CYS A 540 -46.62 -53.81 1.89
CA CYS A 540 -45.55 -52.80 2.03
C CYS A 540 -45.10 -52.24 0.66
N THR A 541 -44.74 -50.95 0.65
CA THR A 541 -44.65 -50.11 -0.58
C THR A 541 -43.25 -49.77 -1.03
N ASP A 542 -42.24 -50.07 -0.22
CA ASP A 542 -40.90 -49.51 -0.33
C ASP A 542 -39.98 -50.46 -1.12
N ALA A 543 -38.87 -49.98 -1.67
CA ALA A 543 -38.07 -50.77 -2.62
C ALA A 543 -37.54 -52.09 -2.01
N ALA A 544 -37.26 -52.10 -0.70
CA ALA A 544 -36.89 -53.31 0.05
C ALA A 544 -37.92 -54.44 -0.07
N CYS A 545 -39.21 -54.11 -0.13
CA CYS A 545 -40.30 -55.11 -0.24
C CYS A 545 -40.26 -55.83 -1.59
N THR A 546 -39.83 -55.15 -2.66
CA THR A 546 -39.61 -55.79 -3.98
C THR A 546 -38.41 -56.74 -4.00
N LEU A 547 -37.63 -56.76 -2.92
CA LEU A 547 -36.44 -57.58 -2.68
C LEU A 547 -36.62 -58.54 -1.48
N GLY A 548 -37.85 -58.68 -0.96
CA GLY A 548 -38.19 -59.66 0.06
C GLY A 548 -37.94 -59.24 1.51
N TYR A 549 -37.62 -57.97 1.79
CA TYR A 549 -37.42 -57.44 3.14
C TYR A 549 -38.41 -56.34 3.51
N ASP A 550 -38.93 -56.35 4.73
CA ASP A 550 -39.85 -55.31 5.25
C ASP A 550 -39.18 -54.48 6.36
N PHE A 551 -38.62 -53.34 5.98
CA PHE A 551 -38.04 -52.37 6.92
C PHE A 551 -39.04 -51.27 7.34
N SER A 552 -40.35 -51.47 7.16
CA SER A 552 -41.37 -50.43 7.48
C SER A 552 -41.37 -50.01 8.95
N ILE A 553 -40.95 -50.89 9.86
CA ILE A 553 -40.72 -50.63 11.29
C ILE A 553 -39.80 -49.42 11.51
N CYS A 554 -38.84 -49.17 10.62
CA CYS A 554 -37.92 -48.04 10.73
C CYS A 554 -38.62 -46.67 10.74
N ARG A 555 -39.86 -46.56 10.22
CA ARG A 555 -40.63 -45.30 10.22
C ARG A 555 -41.10 -44.88 11.61
N GLU A 556 -41.19 -45.79 12.58
CA GLU A 556 -41.50 -45.45 13.98
C GLU A 556 -40.23 -45.13 14.81
N GLY A 557 -39.04 -45.34 14.22
CA GLY A 557 -37.73 -45.07 14.81
C GLY A 557 -37.10 -46.29 15.50
N GLY A 558 -35.78 -46.45 15.38
CA GLY A 558 -35.01 -47.49 16.06
C GLY A 558 -34.07 -48.35 15.17
N CYS A 559 -34.02 -48.11 13.87
CA CYS A 559 -33.14 -48.85 12.96
C CYS A 559 -31.68 -48.39 13.04
N GLN A 560 -30.75 -49.36 13.03
CA GLN A 560 -29.32 -49.12 13.22
C GLN A 560 -28.52 -49.02 11.91
N TYR A 561 -29.08 -49.50 10.79
CA TYR A 561 -28.40 -49.57 9.49
C TYR A 561 -29.17 -48.80 8.40
N GLY A 562 -28.64 -48.84 7.17
CA GLY A 562 -29.11 -48.03 6.03
C GLY A 562 -28.39 -46.68 5.92
N LEU A 563 -28.55 -46.01 4.77
CA LEU A 563 -27.86 -44.76 4.41
C LEU A 563 -27.96 -43.64 5.47
N MET A 564 -29.04 -43.60 6.26
CA MET A 564 -29.29 -42.53 7.22
C MET A 564 -28.75 -42.80 8.63
N ASN A 565 -28.68 -44.07 9.04
CA ASN A 565 -28.44 -44.42 10.45
C ASN A 565 -27.00 -44.89 10.71
N ASP A 566 -26.36 -45.54 9.72
CA ASP A 566 -24.98 -46.05 9.83
C ASP A 566 -24.01 -45.17 9.00
N PHE A 567 -23.06 -44.53 9.67
CA PHE A 567 -22.01 -43.72 9.04
C PHE A 567 -20.88 -44.55 8.41
N GLN A 568 -20.74 -45.83 8.78
CA GLN A 568 -19.75 -46.77 8.27
C GLN A 568 -20.27 -47.69 7.15
N VAL A 569 -21.47 -47.39 6.60
CA VAL A 569 -22.06 -48.04 5.42
C VAL A 569 -21.07 -48.27 4.26
N MET A 570 -20.10 -47.38 4.03
CA MET A 570 -19.09 -47.59 2.98
C MET A 570 -18.11 -48.73 3.28
N GLY A 571 -17.80 -48.97 4.56
CA GLY A 571 -17.08 -50.16 5.01
C GLY A 571 -17.87 -51.43 4.71
N LEU A 572 -19.17 -51.41 5.02
CA LEU A 572 -20.10 -52.52 4.78
C LEU A 572 -20.25 -52.88 3.29
N VAL A 573 -20.41 -51.90 2.40
CA VAL A 573 -20.53 -52.14 0.95
C VAL A 573 -19.25 -52.72 0.35
N SER A 574 -18.08 -52.31 0.85
CA SER A 574 -16.78 -52.67 0.26
C SER A 574 -16.50 -54.18 0.23
N GLY A 575 -15.57 -54.59 -0.66
CA GLY A 575 -15.15 -56.00 -0.75
C GLY A 575 -14.37 -56.47 0.49
N PHE A 576 -13.60 -55.57 1.10
CA PHE A 576 -12.87 -55.82 2.33
C PHE A 576 -12.92 -54.60 3.27
N GLY A 577 -13.82 -54.65 4.25
CA GLY A 577 -14.13 -53.54 5.18
C GLY A 577 -12.90 -52.86 5.81
N PRO A 578 -11.94 -53.59 6.41
CA PRO A 578 -10.79 -52.99 7.09
C PRO A 578 -9.89 -52.11 6.21
N LEU A 579 -9.93 -52.28 4.88
CA LEU A 579 -9.22 -51.38 3.95
C LEU A 579 -9.94 -50.03 3.77
N ILE A 580 -11.27 -49.97 3.92
CA ILE A 580 -11.97 -48.68 4.02
C ILE A 580 -11.58 -47.96 5.30
N THR A 581 -11.52 -48.67 6.43
CA THR A 581 -11.10 -48.11 7.72
C THR A 581 -9.67 -47.58 7.67
N ALA A 582 -8.74 -48.31 7.04
CA ALA A 582 -7.40 -47.82 6.74
C ALA A 582 -7.39 -46.60 5.79
N GLY A 583 -8.35 -46.54 4.84
CA GLY A 583 -8.61 -45.39 3.97
C GLY A 583 -9.11 -44.15 4.74
N ILE A 584 -10.01 -44.33 5.71
CA ILE A 584 -10.49 -43.27 6.62
C ILE A 584 -9.32 -42.73 7.44
N PHE A 585 -8.55 -43.59 8.09
CA PHE A 585 -7.34 -43.19 8.84
C PHE A 585 -6.32 -42.47 7.94
N SER A 586 -6.19 -42.89 6.68
CA SER A 586 -5.33 -42.22 5.71
C SER A 586 -5.82 -40.81 5.34
N ALA A 587 -7.10 -40.66 4.96
CA ALA A 587 -7.72 -39.37 4.59
C ALA A 587 -7.70 -38.37 5.75
N THR A 588 -8.13 -38.80 6.93
CA THR A 588 -8.19 -37.99 8.16
C THR A 588 -6.80 -37.51 8.60
N LEU A 589 -5.85 -38.42 8.82
CA LEU A 589 -4.53 -38.07 9.35
C LEU A 589 -3.69 -37.27 8.34
N SER A 590 -3.80 -37.54 7.04
CA SER A 590 -3.09 -36.76 6.02
C SER A 590 -3.60 -35.31 5.93
N SER A 591 -4.93 -35.12 5.90
CA SER A 591 -5.56 -33.79 5.89
C SER A 591 -5.30 -33.02 7.18
N ALA A 592 -5.34 -33.68 8.34
CA ALA A 592 -5.00 -33.09 9.63
C ALA A 592 -3.53 -32.60 9.66
N LEU A 593 -2.58 -33.46 9.28
CA LEU A 593 -1.15 -33.13 9.27
C LEU A 593 -0.83 -31.99 8.29
N ALA A 594 -1.40 -32.02 7.09
CA ALA A 594 -1.19 -30.96 6.09
C ALA A 594 -1.76 -29.60 6.55
N SER A 595 -2.91 -29.60 7.24
CA SER A 595 -3.53 -28.39 7.80
C SER A 595 -2.71 -27.83 8.98
N LEU A 596 -2.23 -28.73 9.87
CA LEU A 596 -1.40 -28.42 11.03
C LEU A 596 -0.04 -27.83 10.65
N VAL A 597 0.52 -28.22 9.50
CA VAL A 597 1.76 -27.63 8.94
C VAL A 597 1.49 -26.32 8.17
N SER A 598 0.31 -26.18 7.56
CA SER A 598 -0.04 -25.00 6.75
C SER A 598 -0.32 -23.75 7.60
N ALA A 599 -1.19 -23.84 8.61
CA ALA A 599 -1.59 -22.69 9.42
C ALA A 599 -0.40 -21.94 10.07
N PRO A 600 0.57 -22.61 10.72
CA PRO A 600 1.76 -21.96 11.29
C PRO A 600 2.64 -21.26 10.25
N LYS A 601 2.78 -21.82 9.05
CA LYS A 601 3.62 -21.24 7.98
C LYS A 601 3.00 -19.97 7.40
N VAL A 602 1.69 -20.01 7.10
CA VAL A 602 0.91 -18.84 6.69
C VAL A 602 1.01 -17.73 7.75
N PHE A 603 0.80 -18.08 9.02
CA PHE A 603 0.84 -17.13 10.13
C PHE A 603 2.25 -16.55 10.37
N GLN A 604 3.31 -17.36 10.29
CA GLN A 604 4.68 -16.88 10.42
C GLN A 604 5.08 -15.93 9.28
N ALA A 605 4.66 -16.22 8.04
CA ALA A 605 4.92 -15.35 6.89
C ALA A 605 4.22 -13.98 7.05
N LEU A 606 2.95 -13.98 7.47
CA LEU A 606 2.21 -12.77 7.83
C LEU A 606 2.91 -11.95 8.93
N CYS A 607 3.41 -12.62 9.98
CA CYS A 607 4.09 -11.94 11.08
C CYS A 607 5.47 -11.39 10.68
N LYS A 608 6.17 -12.01 9.73
CA LYS A 608 7.44 -11.53 9.17
C LYS A 608 7.30 -10.21 8.42
N ASP A 609 6.18 -10.00 7.73
CA ASP A 609 5.85 -8.73 7.05
C ASP A 609 5.43 -7.60 8.02
N LYS A 610 5.26 -7.89 9.32
CA LYS A 610 4.92 -6.92 10.39
C LYS A 610 3.64 -6.10 10.18
N ILE A 611 2.73 -6.55 9.31
CA ILE A 611 1.44 -5.88 9.02
C ILE A 611 0.63 -5.63 10.30
N TYR A 612 0.61 -6.60 11.22
CA TYR A 612 0.03 -6.47 12.55
C TYR A 612 1.17 -6.42 13.60
N PRO A 613 1.53 -5.25 14.16
CA PRO A 613 2.71 -5.10 14.99
C PRO A 613 2.67 -5.95 16.27
N GLY A 614 1.48 -6.19 16.84
CA GLY A 614 1.32 -7.06 18.02
C GLY A 614 1.65 -8.54 17.77
N LEU A 615 1.58 -9.02 16.52
CA LEU A 615 1.82 -10.42 16.18
C LEU A 615 3.31 -10.74 15.91
N GLY A 616 4.21 -9.75 15.94
CA GLY A 616 5.63 -9.92 15.65
C GLY A 616 6.35 -10.99 16.51
N VAL A 617 5.79 -11.34 17.67
CA VAL A 617 6.24 -12.44 18.55
C VAL A 617 6.26 -13.81 17.84
N PHE A 618 5.38 -14.03 16.86
CA PHE A 618 5.24 -15.28 16.10
C PHE A 618 6.10 -15.32 14.82
N ALA A 619 6.73 -14.21 14.43
CA ALA A 619 7.59 -14.14 13.24
C ALA A 619 8.90 -14.95 13.39
N LYS A 620 9.35 -15.22 14.62
CA LYS A 620 10.62 -15.89 14.92
C LYS A 620 10.54 -17.38 14.61
N GLY A 621 11.32 -17.81 13.61
CA GLY A 621 11.62 -19.22 13.37
C GLY A 621 12.66 -19.78 14.35
N TYR A 622 12.68 -21.10 14.49
CA TYR A 622 13.60 -21.86 15.33
C TYR A 622 14.20 -23.05 14.53
N GLY A 623 15.36 -23.56 14.96
CA GLY A 623 16.06 -24.64 14.26
C GLY A 623 16.66 -24.24 12.90
N LYS A 624 17.33 -25.20 12.23
CA LYS A 624 18.02 -24.98 10.94
C LYS A 624 17.08 -24.53 9.82
N ASN A 625 15.82 -24.98 9.88
CA ASN A 625 14.81 -24.77 8.85
C ASN A 625 13.91 -23.54 9.11
N ASN A 626 14.20 -22.71 10.13
CA ASN A 626 13.39 -21.54 10.52
C ASN A 626 11.92 -21.85 10.89
N GLU A 627 11.66 -22.97 11.56
CA GLU A 627 10.32 -23.51 11.78
C GLU A 627 9.50 -22.73 12.83
N PRO A 628 8.18 -22.58 12.62
CA PRO A 628 7.32 -21.71 13.42
C PRO A 628 6.80 -22.38 14.70
N LEU A 629 7.68 -22.80 15.62
CA LEU A 629 7.29 -23.50 16.87
C LEU A 629 6.16 -22.79 17.65
N ARG A 630 6.19 -21.45 17.72
CA ARG A 630 5.13 -20.65 18.37
C ARG A 630 3.79 -20.69 17.61
N GLY A 631 3.83 -20.80 16.29
CA GLY A 631 2.65 -20.96 15.43
C GLY A 631 2.07 -22.37 15.53
N TYR A 632 2.92 -23.40 15.62
CA TYR A 632 2.49 -24.78 15.91
C TYR A 632 1.75 -24.86 17.25
N VAL A 633 2.31 -24.29 18.33
CA VAL A 633 1.63 -24.25 19.65
C VAL A 633 0.31 -23.48 19.59
N LEU A 634 0.24 -22.34 18.90
CA LEU A 634 -1.03 -21.60 18.73
C LEU A 634 -2.08 -22.43 17.96
N THR A 635 -1.66 -23.10 16.88
CA THR A 635 -2.53 -23.96 16.06
C THR A 635 -3.03 -25.17 16.85
N PHE A 636 -2.16 -25.78 17.66
CA PHE A 636 -2.51 -26.86 18.58
C PHE A 636 -3.54 -26.41 19.62
N CYS A 637 -3.36 -25.25 20.26
CA CYS A 637 -4.33 -24.75 21.24
C CYS A 637 -5.70 -24.43 20.62
N ILE A 638 -5.74 -23.91 19.39
CA ILE A 638 -6.99 -23.68 18.66
C ILE A 638 -7.64 -25.03 18.30
N GLY A 639 -6.89 -25.95 17.70
CA GLY A 639 -7.38 -27.28 17.32
C GLY A 639 -7.94 -28.05 18.52
N LEU A 640 -7.21 -28.08 19.63
CA LEU A 640 -7.65 -28.73 20.87
C LEU A 640 -8.96 -28.13 21.43
N ALA A 641 -9.13 -26.81 21.39
CA ALA A 641 -10.36 -26.16 21.84
C ALA A 641 -11.59 -26.56 21.01
N PHE A 642 -11.43 -26.83 19.71
CA PHE A 642 -12.51 -27.34 18.86
C PHE A 642 -12.68 -28.87 18.97
N ILE A 643 -11.62 -29.65 19.22
CA ILE A 643 -11.72 -31.10 19.48
C ILE A 643 -12.60 -31.39 20.71
N LEU A 644 -12.56 -30.55 21.74
CA LEU A 644 -13.39 -30.70 22.94
C LEU A 644 -14.91 -30.61 22.67
N ILE A 645 -15.34 -30.08 21.52
CA ILE A 645 -16.75 -30.08 21.11
C ILE A 645 -17.23 -31.52 20.79
N ALA A 646 -16.33 -32.38 20.29
CA ALA A 646 -16.56 -33.80 19.99
C ALA A 646 -17.62 -34.15 18.93
N GLN A 647 -18.34 -33.17 18.36
CA GLN A 647 -19.41 -33.40 17.38
C GLN A 647 -19.04 -32.82 16.00
N LEU A 648 -18.80 -33.70 15.02
CA LEU A 648 -18.36 -33.32 13.67
C LEU A 648 -19.33 -32.36 12.97
N ASN A 649 -20.64 -32.61 13.10
CA ASN A 649 -21.70 -31.87 12.41
C ASN A 649 -21.81 -30.41 12.89
N ILE A 650 -21.37 -30.08 14.12
CA ILE A 650 -21.29 -28.69 14.62
C ILE A 650 -20.01 -28.00 14.12
N ILE A 651 -18.90 -28.73 14.02
CA ILE A 651 -17.60 -28.16 13.63
C ILE A 651 -17.56 -27.83 12.12
N ALA A 652 -18.20 -28.64 11.28
CA ALA A 652 -18.17 -28.49 9.82
C ALA A 652 -18.77 -27.14 9.31
N PRO A 653 -19.98 -26.69 9.73
CA PRO A 653 -20.52 -25.38 9.32
C PRO A 653 -19.63 -24.18 9.73
N ILE A 654 -18.95 -24.27 10.87
CA ILE A 654 -18.01 -23.23 11.33
C ILE A 654 -16.82 -23.12 10.36
N ILE A 655 -16.25 -24.27 9.97
CA ILE A 655 -15.17 -24.35 8.97
C ILE A 655 -15.64 -23.81 7.61
N SER A 656 -16.85 -24.18 7.19
CA SER A 656 -17.46 -23.69 5.94
C SER A 656 -17.56 -22.17 5.89
N ASN A 657 -18.03 -21.53 6.96
CA ASN A 657 -18.08 -20.06 7.08
C ASN A 657 -16.68 -19.43 6.88
N PHE A 658 -15.65 -19.90 7.59
CA PHE A 658 -14.31 -19.31 7.46
C PHE A 658 -13.64 -19.57 6.10
N PHE A 659 -13.85 -20.73 5.47
CA PHE A 659 -13.34 -20.96 4.11
C PHE A 659 -14.11 -20.14 3.07
N LEU A 660 -15.44 -20.07 3.13
CA LEU A 660 -16.25 -19.20 2.25
C LEU A 660 -15.83 -17.74 2.36
N ALA A 661 -15.61 -17.21 3.58
CA ALA A 661 -15.09 -15.86 3.79
C ALA A 661 -13.71 -15.66 3.15
N SER A 662 -12.80 -16.64 3.28
CA SER A 662 -11.47 -16.59 2.64
C SER A 662 -11.55 -16.61 1.11
N TYR A 663 -12.46 -17.41 0.54
CA TYR A 663 -12.65 -17.55 -0.90
C TYR A 663 -13.36 -16.32 -1.49
N ALA A 664 -14.33 -15.75 -0.78
CA ALA A 664 -14.97 -14.49 -1.12
C ALA A 664 -13.94 -13.35 -1.21
N LEU A 665 -13.02 -13.25 -0.24
CA LEU A 665 -11.97 -12.25 -0.26
C LEU A 665 -10.95 -12.45 -1.39
N ILE A 666 -10.53 -13.69 -1.67
CA ILE A 666 -9.63 -13.99 -2.80
C ILE A 666 -10.29 -13.56 -4.12
N ASN A 667 -11.56 -13.93 -4.33
CA ASN A 667 -12.32 -13.60 -5.52
C ASN A 667 -12.55 -12.07 -5.66
N PHE A 668 -12.95 -11.40 -4.57
CA PHE A 668 -13.20 -9.95 -4.57
C PHE A 668 -11.92 -9.12 -4.77
N SER A 669 -10.81 -9.50 -4.13
CA SER A 669 -9.54 -8.76 -4.24
C SER A 669 -8.94 -8.87 -5.64
N VAL A 670 -9.07 -10.02 -6.31
CA VAL A 670 -8.67 -10.25 -7.71
C VAL A 670 -9.50 -9.39 -8.68
N PHE A 671 -10.81 -9.30 -8.46
CA PHE A 671 -11.69 -8.36 -9.17
C PHE A 671 -11.25 -6.90 -8.94
N HIS A 672 -11.05 -6.49 -7.69
CA HIS A 672 -10.64 -5.11 -7.33
C HIS A 672 -9.28 -4.72 -7.92
N ALA A 673 -8.28 -5.61 -7.90
CA ALA A 673 -6.96 -5.37 -8.49
C ALA A 673 -7.01 -5.19 -10.01
N SER A 674 -7.96 -5.87 -10.66
CA SER A 674 -8.25 -5.72 -12.10
C SER A 674 -8.96 -4.39 -12.40
N LEU A 675 -10.02 -4.06 -11.65
CA LEU A 675 -10.77 -2.80 -11.78
C LEU A 675 -9.88 -1.57 -11.55
N ALA A 676 -8.94 -1.65 -10.60
CA ALA A 676 -7.96 -0.60 -10.32
C ALA A 676 -6.94 -0.37 -11.45
N ASN A 677 -6.84 -1.28 -12.44
CA ASN A 677 -5.81 -1.29 -13.49
C ASN A 677 -4.39 -1.09 -12.93
N SER A 678 -4.07 -1.79 -11.84
CA SER A 678 -2.81 -1.56 -11.13
C SER A 678 -1.60 -2.09 -11.95
N PRO A 679 -0.51 -1.33 -12.15
CA PRO A 679 0.55 -1.71 -13.09
C PRO A 679 1.30 -3.02 -12.77
N GLY A 680 1.20 -3.51 -11.52
CA GLY A 680 1.73 -4.78 -11.04
C GLY A 680 0.74 -5.96 -11.06
N TRP A 681 -0.47 -5.76 -11.60
CA TRP A 681 -1.47 -6.80 -11.82
C TRP A 681 -1.62 -7.08 -13.32
N ARG A 682 -1.00 -8.17 -13.78
CA ARG A 682 -0.94 -8.63 -15.17
C ARG A 682 -1.05 -10.17 -15.23
N PRO A 683 -2.19 -10.76 -14.82
CA PRO A 683 -2.38 -12.21 -14.87
C PRO A 683 -2.31 -12.72 -16.32
N SER A 684 -1.43 -13.69 -16.60
CA SER A 684 -1.28 -14.29 -17.93
C SER A 684 -2.16 -15.52 -18.16
N PHE A 685 -2.95 -15.91 -17.16
CA PHE A 685 -3.81 -17.10 -17.22
C PHE A 685 -5.01 -16.91 -18.16
N LYS A 686 -5.07 -17.72 -19.23
CA LYS A 686 -6.02 -17.59 -20.36
C LYS A 686 -7.51 -17.63 -19.97
N TYR A 687 -7.88 -18.37 -18.92
CA TYR A 687 -9.27 -18.54 -18.49
C TYR A 687 -9.69 -17.60 -17.35
N TYR A 688 -8.90 -16.57 -17.06
CA TYR A 688 -9.24 -15.54 -16.09
C TYR A 688 -10.20 -14.48 -16.66
N ASN A 689 -11.24 -14.11 -15.88
CA ASN A 689 -12.12 -12.99 -16.16
C ASN A 689 -12.58 -12.35 -14.84
N MET A 690 -12.42 -11.03 -14.69
CA MET A 690 -12.75 -10.30 -13.45
C MET A 690 -14.22 -10.45 -13.03
N TRP A 691 -15.15 -10.56 -14.00
CA TRP A 691 -16.58 -10.70 -13.72
C TRP A 691 -16.95 -12.07 -13.16
N VAL A 692 -16.22 -13.11 -13.56
CA VAL A 692 -16.37 -14.47 -13.00
C VAL A 692 -15.89 -14.48 -11.55
N SER A 693 -14.77 -13.82 -11.24
CA SER A 693 -14.33 -13.63 -9.85
C SER A 693 -15.33 -12.79 -9.03
N LEU A 694 -15.94 -11.73 -9.58
CA LEU A 694 -17.00 -11.00 -8.87
C LEU A 694 -18.21 -11.88 -8.57
N ALA A 695 -18.68 -12.66 -9.54
CA ALA A 695 -19.78 -13.61 -9.36
C ALA A 695 -19.46 -14.66 -8.28
N GLY A 696 -18.25 -15.22 -8.27
CA GLY A 696 -17.78 -16.12 -7.22
C GLY A 696 -17.70 -15.48 -5.84
N ALA A 697 -17.30 -14.20 -5.74
CA ALA A 697 -17.30 -13.48 -4.46
C ALA A 697 -18.72 -13.30 -3.91
N ILE A 698 -19.67 -12.91 -4.77
CA ILE A 698 -21.09 -12.76 -4.40
C ILE A 698 -21.67 -14.11 -4.00
N LEU A 699 -21.43 -15.17 -4.77
CA LEU A 699 -21.90 -16.53 -4.48
C LEU A 699 -21.39 -17.02 -3.12
N CYS A 700 -20.10 -16.88 -2.83
CA CYS A 700 -19.55 -17.22 -1.50
C CYS A 700 -20.25 -16.47 -0.37
N CYS A 701 -20.46 -15.15 -0.51
CA CYS A 701 -21.13 -14.35 0.51
C CYS A 701 -22.60 -14.75 0.71
N VAL A 702 -23.36 -14.98 -0.37
CA VAL A 702 -24.77 -15.40 -0.29
C VAL A 702 -24.88 -16.76 0.40
N VAL A 703 -24.11 -17.75 -0.03
CA VAL A 703 -24.10 -19.09 0.58
C VAL A 703 -23.72 -19.01 2.06
N MET A 704 -22.71 -18.21 2.42
CA MET A 704 -22.29 -18.01 3.81
C MET A 704 -23.41 -17.41 4.68
N PHE A 705 -24.17 -16.43 4.18
CA PHE A 705 -25.33 -15.87 4.88
C PHE A 705 -26.50 -16.85 5.01
N VAL A 706 -26.73 -17.71 4.03
CA VAL A 706 -27.82 -18.70 4.07
C VAL A 706 -27.50 -19.86 5.02
N ILE A 707 -26.24 -20.28 5.12
CA ILE A 707 -25.80 -21.28 6.12
C ILE A 707 -26.01 -20.76 7.55
N ASN A 708 -25.49 -19.57 7.86
CA ASN A 708 -25.65 -18.95 9.18
C ASN A 708 -25.44 -17.44 9.10
N TRP A 709 -26.54 -16.69 9.10
CA TRP A 709 -26.52 -15.24 8.90
C TRP A 709 -25.78 -14.47 10.00
N TRP A 710 -25.85 -14.90 11.27
CA TRP A 710 -25.21 -14.19 12.37
C TRP A 710 -23.71 -14.47 12.40
N ALA A 711 -23.29 -15.72 12.12
CA ALA A 711 -21.89 -16.09 12.03
C ALA A 711 -21.23 -15.46 10.78
N ALA A 712 -21.97 -15.32 9.67
CA ALA A 712 -21.54 -14.58 8.48
C ALA A 712 -21.38 -13.08 8.74
N LEU A 713 -22.30 -12.47 9.50
CA LEU A 713 -22.21 -11.06 9.89
C LEU A 713 -20.98 -10.81 10.78
N VAL A 714 -20.71 -11.70 11.75
CA VAL A 714 -19.54 -11.62 12.63
C VAL A 714 -18.23 -11.81 11.85
N THR A 715 -18.13 -12.78 10.94
CA THR A 715 -16.91 -12.96 10.13
C THR A 715 -16.67 -11.76 9.22
N LEU A 716 -17.70 -11.21 8.57
CA LEU A 716 -17.58 -10.00 7.74
C LEU A 716 -17.21 -8.74 8.54
N LEU A 717 -17.69 -8.60 9.78
CA LEU A 717 -17.28 -7.50 10.66
C LEU A 717 -15.80 -7.61 11.03
N ILE A 718 -15.32 -8.82 11.36
CA ILE A 718 -13.89 -9.08 11.64
C ILE A 718 -13.03 -8.79 10.41
N VAL A 719 -13.45 -9.26 9.23
CA VAL A 719 -12.81 -8.96 7.92
C VAL A 719 -12.66 -7.45 7.73
N LEU A 720 -13.75 -6.70 7.90
CA LEU A 720 -13.78 -5.26 7.68
C LEU A 720 -12.92 -4.52 8.71
N ALA A 721 -12.93 -4.93 9.97
CA ALA A 721 -12.09 -4.37 11.03
C ALA A 721 -10.59 -4.58 10.75
N LEU A 722 -10.19 -5.77 10.29
CA LEU A 722 -8.80 -6.06 9.88
C LEU A 722 -8.39 -5.20 8.67
N TYR A 723 -9.24 -5.09 7.65
CA TYR A 723 -8.98 -4.27 6.46
C TYR A 723 -8.81 -2.78 6.83
N ILE A 724 -9.72 -2.24 7.65
CA ILE A 724 -9.66 -0.84 8.13
C ILE A 724 -8.41 -0.62 8.99
N TYR A 725 -8.04 -1.57 9.85
CA TYR A 725 -6.83 -1.48 10.68
C TYR A 725 -5.57 -1.31 9.83
N VAL A 726 -5.37 -2.17 8.81
CA VAL A 726 -4.19 -2.10 7.93
C VAL A 726 -4.24 -0.82 7.07
N SER A 727 -5.41 -0.44 6.55
CA SER A 727 -5.61 0.77 5.75
C SER A 727 -5.34 2.07 6.54
N TYR A 728 -5.63 2.08 7.84
CA TYR A 728 -5.34 3.20 8.74
C TYR A 728 -3.85 3.26 9.14
N HIS A 729 -3.26 2.12 9.52
CA HIS A 729 -1.87 2.06 9.98
C HIS A 729 -0.83 2.23 8.87
N LYS A 730 -1.15 1.89 7.62
CA LYS A 730 -0.29 2.05 6.42
C LYS A 730 1.16 1.60 6.66
N PRO A 731 1.41 0.31 6.92
CA PRO A 731 2.76 -0.20 7.14
C PRO A 731 3.67 0.09 5.95
N ASP A 732 4.92 0.51 6.22
CA ASP A 732 5.96 0.79 5.22
C ASP A 732 6.47 -0.50 4.54
N VAL A 733 5.61 -1.16 3.76
CA VAL A 733 5.95 -2.32 2.93
C VAL A 733 6.46 -1.88 1.56
N ASN A 734 7.44 -2.61 1.01
CA ASN A 734 8.12 -2.22 -0.23
C ASN A 734 7.41 -2.69 -1.52
N TRP A 735 6.20 -3.25 -1.39
CA TRP A 735 5.30 -3.58 -2.51
C TRP A 735 4.04 -2.74 -2.37
N GLY A 736 3.66 -2.04 -3.44
CA GLY A 736 2.53 -1.11 -3.44
C GLY A 736 1.19 -1.81 -3.31
N SER A 737 0.16 -1.04 -2.95
CA SER A 737 -1.23 -1.54 -2.89
C SER A 737 -2.01 -1.22 -4.16
N SER A 738 -2.98 -2.08 -4.50
CA SER A 738 -4.04 -1.77 -5.47
C SER A 738 -4.80 -0.49 -5.12
N THR A 739 -4.92 -0.14 -3.83
CA THR A 739 -5.53 1.14 -3.37
C THR A 739 -4.72 2.36 -3.81
N GLN A 740 -3.39 2.28 -3.77
CA GLN A 740 -2.48 3.37 -4.17
C GLN A 740 -2.49 3.57 -5.70
N ALA A 741 -2.55 2.49 -6.48
CA ALA A 741 -2.69 2.56 -7.92
C ALA A 741 -4.03 3.19 -8.34
N LEU A 742 -5.13 2.83 -7.68
CA LEU A 742 -6.44 3.45 -7.89
C LEU A 742 -6.41 4.95 -7.57
N MET A 743 -5.79 5.35 -6.44
CA MET A 743 -5.62 6.77 -6.09
C MET A 743 -4.81 7.55 -7.14
N TYR A 744 -3.77 6.95 -7.73
CA TYR A 744 -3.01 7.57 -8.82
C TYR A 744 -3.87 7.75 -10.08
N ASN A 745 -4.57 6.71 -10.51
CA ASN A 745 -5.45 6.75 -11.69
C ASN A 745 -6.61 7.77 -11.51
N GLN A 746 -7.19 7.85 -10.32
CA GLN A 746 -8.16 8.87 -9.95
C GLN A 746 -7.56 10.28 -9.98
N ALA A 747 -6.39 10.50 -9.36
CA ALA A 747 -5.73 11.80 -9.35
C ALA A 747 -5.36 12.29 -10.76
N LEU A 748 -4.89 11.39 -11.63
CA LEU A 748 -4.61 11.67 -13.04
C LEU A 748 -5.90 12.05 -13.79
N THR A 749 -6.95 11.21 -13.70
CA THR A 749 -8.24 11.45 -14.36
C THR A 749 -8.88 12.77 -13.92
N HIS A 750 -8.88 13.07 -12.62
CA HIS A 750 -9.40 14.34 -12.11
C HIS A 750 -8.55 15.55 -12.55
N SER A 751 -7.23 15.40 -12.69
CA SER A 751 -6.35 16.47 -13.21
C SER A 751 -6.54 16.73 -14.71
N LEU A 752 -6.79 15.67 -15.48
CA LEU A 752 -7.14 15.77 -16.91
C LEU A 752 -8.52 16.43 -17.08
N ASN A 753 -9.54 15.96 -16.36
CA ASN A 753 -10.90 16.54 -16.42
C ASN A 753 -10.91 18.02 -16.02
N LEU A 754 -10.10 18.42 -15.03
CA LEU A 754 -9.95 19.83 -14.64
C LEU A 754 -9.35 20.70 -15.75
N THR A 755 -8.61 20.12 -16.70
CA THR A 755 -8.02 20.85 -17.83
C THR A 755 -9.08 21.29 -18.85
N GLY A 756 -10.20 20.58 -18.95
CA GLY A 756 -11.37 20.97 -19.76
C GLY A 756 -12.27 22.04 -19.13
N VAL A 757 -11.91 22.60 -17.97
CA VAL A 757 -12.70 23.65 -17.29
C VAL A 757 -12.16 25.04 -17.66
N GLU A 758 -13.07 25.97 -17.97
CA GLU A 758 -12.76 27.36 -18.27
C GLU A 758 -12.37 28.18 -17.02
N ASP A 759 -11.53 29.19 -17.24
CA ASP A 759 -11.09 30.11 -16.20
C ASP A 759 -12.20 31.14 -15.93
N HIS A 760 -12.73 31.12 -14.71
CA HIS A 760 -13.79 32.03 -14.27
C HIS A 760 -13.46 32.61 -12.90
N VAL A 761 -13.87 33.85 -12.63
CA VAL A 761 -13.63 34.53 -11.34
C VAL A 761 -14.19 33.71 -10.16
N LYS A 762 -15.33 33.02 -10.34
CA LYS A 762 -15.92 32.09 -9.33
C LYS A 762 -14.99 30.93 -8.98
N ASN A 763 -14.18 30.48 -9.94
CA ASN A 763 -13.26 29.36 -9.83
C ASN A 763 -11.87 29.78 -9.32
N PHE A 764 -11.55 31.08 -9.30
CA PHE A 764 -10.24 31.56 -8.84
C PHE A 764 -9.94 31.13 -7.40
N ARG A 765 -8.73 30.61 -7.18
CA ARG A 765 -8.18 30.30 -5.84
C ARG A 765 -6.73 30.80 -5.80
N PRO A 766 -6.24 31.33 -4.66
CA PRO A 766 -4.82 31.62 -4.52
C PRO A 766 -4.01 30.30 -4.53
N GLN A 767 -3.23 30.09 -5.59
CA GLN A 767 -2.36 28.94 -5.77
C GLN A 767 -0.92 29.41 -5.56
N CYS A 768 -0.34 29.12 -4.41
CA CYS A 768 0.87 29.81 -3.95
C CYS A 768 2.14 28.99 -4.16
N LEU A 769 3.11 29.57 -4.87
CA LEU A 769 4.52 29.16 -4.87
C LEU A 769 5.24 29.97 -3.79
N VAL A 770 5.74 29.32 -2.75
CA VAL A 770 6.36 29.98 -1.59
C VAL A 770 7.85 29.69 -1.58
N LEU A 771 8.70 30.72 -1.66
CA LEU A 771 10.16 30.61 -1.60
C LEU A 771 10.66 30.41 -0.15
N THR A 772 10.31 29.26 0.44
CA THR A 772 10.69 28.90 1.82
C THR A 772 12.18 28.60 1.96
N GLY A 773 12.85 28.18 0.89
CA GLY A 773 14.04 27.35 1.03
C GLY A 773 13.65 25.99 1.63
N TYR A 774 14.48 25.39 2.47
CA TYR A 774 14.06 24.24 3.28
C TYR A 774 12.82 24.60 4.14
N PRO A 775 11.76 23.76 4.20
CA PRO A 775 10.50 24.11 4.89
C PRO A 775 10.60 24.39 6.40
N ASN A 776 11.70 23.96 7.04
CA ASN A 776 12.01 24.22 8.45
C ASN A 776 12.73 25.57 8.68
N SER A 777 13.39 26.16 7.68
CA SER A 777 14.15 27.40 7.85
C SER A 777 13.27 28.64 7.99
N ARG A 778 12.10 28.68 7.33
CA ARG A 778 11.19 29.86 7.30
C ARG A 778 9.76 29.51 7.72
N PRO A 779 9.54 29.02 8.97
CA PRO A 779 8.26 28.45 9.39
C PRO A 779 7.12 29.49 9.47
N ALA A 780 7.42 30.76 9.75
CA ALA A 780 6.39 31.82 9.76
C ALA A 780 5.75 32.02 8.38
N LEU A 781 6.56 32.09 7.33
CA LEU A 781 6.10 32.25 5.95
C LEU A 781 5.17 31.08 5.57
N LEU A 782 5.61 29.85 5.83
CA LEU A 782 4.85 28.64 5.55
C LEU A 782 3.54 28.57 6.36
N HIS A 783 3.55 28.90 7.65
CA HIS A 783 2.37 28.90 8.50
C HIS A 783 1.36 30.02 8.17
N LEU A 784 1.81 31.17 7.67
CA LEU A 784 0.94 32.24 7.19
C LEU A 784 0.24 31.82 5.90
N VAL A 785 0.98 31.39 4.88
CA VAL A 785 0.39 30.99 3.58
C VAL A 785 -0.55 29.81 3.74
N GLN A 786 -0.15 28.77 4.49
CA GLN A 786 -1.03 27.64 4.77
C GLN A 786 -2.33 28.06 5.47
N SER A 787 -2.36 29.18 6.22
CA SER A 787 -3.58 29.62 6.87
C SER A 787 -4.66 29.98 5.84
N TYR A 788 -4.35 30.72 4.76
CA TYR A 788 -5.34 31.03 3.73
C TYR A 788 -5.51 29.92 2.68
N THR A 789 -4.47 29.19 2.27
CA THR A 789 -4.58 28.15 1.22
C THR A 789 -5.20 26.82 1.66
N LYS A 790 -5.18 26.46 2.96
CA LYS A 790 -5.60 25.13 3.46
C LYS A 790 -7.01 24.71 2.99
N ASN A 791 -7.08 23.62 2.23
CA ASN A 791 -8.31 23.09 1.60
C ASN A 791 -9.03 24.08 0.64
N VAL A 792 -8.35 25.12 0.16
CA VAL A 792 -8.93 26.16 -0.72
C VAL A 792 -8.11 26.34 -2.00
N GLY A 793 -6.78 26.29 -1.90
CA GLY A 793 -5.88 26.46 -3.05
C GLY A 793 -4.64 25.58 -2.96
N LEU A 794 -3.86 25.56 -4.04
CA LEU A 794 -2.58 24.86 -4.11
C LEU A 794 -1.53 25.57 -3.25
N LEU A 795 -0.61 24.79 -2.67
CA LEU A 795 0.55 25.30 -1.94
C LEU A 795 1.79 24.49 -2.34
N VAL A 796 2.78 25.17 -2.91
CA VAL A 796 4.09 24.59 -3.26
C VAL A 796 5.20 25.35 -2.52
N CYS A 797 6.06 24.64 -1.82
CA CYS A 797 7.27 25.15 -1.21
C CYS A 797 8.41 25.04 -2.22
N GLY A 798 8.80 26.16 -2.83
CA GLY A 798 9.92 26.26 -3.75
C GLY A 798 11.26 26.44 -3.02
N HIS A 799 12.29 25.74 -3.46
CA HIS A 799 13.65 25.87 -2.94
C HIS A 799 14.66 25.86 -4.09
N VAL A 800 15.35 26.98 -4.29
CA VAL A 800 16.52 27.04 -5.18
C VAL A 800 17.77 26.72 -4.35
N LYS A 801 18.45 25.60 -4.63
CA LYS A 801 19.81 25.34 -4.15
C LYS A 801 20.78 26.04 -5.09
N THR A 802 21.49 27.05 -4.57
CA THR A 802 22.60 27.71 -5.26
C THR A 802 23.86 26.84 -5.17
N THR A 803 24.46 26.45 -6.30
CA THR A 803 25.62 25.54 -6.33
C THR A 803 26.46 25.74 -7.58
N SER A 804 27.60 26.44 -7.45
CA SER A 804 28.42 26.90 -8.59
C SER A 804 29.34 25.85 -9.23
N ARG A 805 29.30 24.58 -8.79
CA ARG A 805 30.12 23.49 -9.36
C ARG A 805 29.51 22.11 -9.04
N ARG A 806 29.29 21.28 -10.06
CA ARG A 806 28.75 19.89 -10.01
C ARG A 806 27.56 19.69 -9.04
N PRO A 807 26.31 19.98 -9.46
CA PRO A 807 25.13 19.81 -8.61
C PRO A 807 24.84 18.34 -8.26
N ASN A 808 24.68 18.04 -6.96
CA ASN A 808 24.41 16.68 -6.46
C ASN A 808 22.91 16.31 -6.60
N PHE A 809 22.52 15.79 -7.76
CA PHE A 809 21.14 15.34 -8.02
C PHE A 809 20.68 14.19 -7.10
N LYS A 810 21.61 13.34 -6.65
CA LYS A 810 21.31 12.23 -5.72
C LYS A 810 20.83 12.77 -4.38
N GLU A 811 21.52 13.77 -3.83
CA GLU A 811 21.10 14.49 -2.62
C GLU A 811 19.77 15.24 -2.81
N LEU A 812 19.55 15.88 -3.97
CA LEU A 812 18.30 16.59 -4.27
C LEU A 812 17.07 15.66 -4.15
N SER A 813 17.17 14.43 -4.64
CA SER A 813 16.11 13.42 -4.55
C SER A 813 15.83 12.98 -3.11
N LEU A 814 16.88 12.80 -2.30
CA LEU A 814 16.78 12.43 -0.88
C LEU A 814 16.16 13.56 -0.05
N ASP A 815 16.55 14.81 -0.31
CA ASP A 815 15.98 15.99 0.33
C ASP A 815 14.53 16.24 -0.07
N HIS A 816 14.13 15.92 -1.30
CA HIS A 816 12.73 15.98 -1.71
C HIS A 816 11.87 15.06 -0.83
N VAL A 817 12.25 13.77 -0.71
CA VAL A 817 11.52 12.80 0.12
C VAL A 817 11.55 13.19 1.60
N ARG A 818 12.71 13.65 2.12
CA ARG A 818 12.89 14.12 3.50
C ARG A 818 11.97 15.31 3.82
N CYS A 819 11.96 16.34 2.98
CA CYS A 819 11.14 17.53 3.20
C CYS A 819 9.65 17.26 3.02
N GLN A 820 9.26 16.44 2.04
CA GLN A 820 7.87 16.06 1.82
C GLN A 820 7.30 15.24 3.00
N ARG A 821 8.11 14.33 3.58
CA ARG A 821 7.74 13.61 4.82
C ARG A 821 7.58 14.56 6.00
N TRP A 822 8.51 15.50 6.21
CA TRP A 822 8.40 16.52 7.26
C TRP A 822 7.12 17.36 7.14
N LEU A 823 6.74 17.77 5.92
CA LEU A 823 5.48 18.48 5.66
C LEU A 823 4.27 17.64 6.08
N GLN A 824 4.25 16.35 5.71
CA GLN A 824 3.18 15.41 6.10
C GLN A 824 3.10 15.22 7.63
N GLU A 825 4.23 15.01 8.31
CA GLU A 825 4.30 14.91 9.78
C GLU A 825 3.74 16.15 10.48
N LYS A 826 4.06 17.35 9.99
CA LYS A 826 3.53 18.62 10.53
C LYS A 826 2.08 18.89 10.08
N ARG A 827 1.44 17.98 9.34
CA ARG A 827 0.09 18.12 8.75
C ARG A 827 -0.03 19.37 7.86
N ILE A 828 1.05 19.69 7.15
CA ILE A 828 1.13 20.78 6.18
C ILE A 828 0.75 20.22 4.81
N LYS A 829 -0.40 20.66 4.28
CA LYS A 829 -0.86 20.33 2.92
C LYS A 829 -0.09 21.19 1.91
N ALA A 830 1.11 20.76 1.56
CA ALA A 830 1.97 21.39 0.56
C ALA A 830 2.75 20.33 -0.23
N PHE A 831 3.16 20.70 -1.44
CA PHE A 831 4.18 19.98 -2.21
C PHE A 831 5.52 20.69 -2.07
N TYR A 832 6.65 19.98 -2.09
CA TYR A 832 7.99 20.56 -2.04
C TYR A 832 8.72 20.36 -3.38
N THR A 833 9.16 21.46 -4.00
CA THR A 833 9.85 21.43 -5.29
C THR A 833 11.24 22.10 -5.14
N PRO A 834 12.30 21.30 -5.02
CA PRO A 834 13.66 21.80 -5.03
C PRO A 834 14.22 21.84 -6.47
N VAL A 835 15.01 22.86 -6.79
CA VAL A 835 15.72 23.02 -8.08
C VAL A 835 17.17 23.45 -7.83
N PHE A 836 18.08 23.09 -8.73
CA PHE A 836 19.42 23.67 -8.79
C PHE A 836 19.46 24.85 -9.76
N SER A 837 20.25 25.86 -9.43
CA SER A 837 20.62 26.98 -10.32
C SER A 837 21.82 27.71 -9.72
N ASP A 838 22.58 28.46 -10.51
CA ASP A 838 23.67 29.30 -9.98
C ASP A 838 23.11 30.44 -9.11
N ASN A 839 22.00 31.04 -9.55
CA ASN A 839 21.40 32.24 -8.97
C ASN A 839 19.92 32.05 -8.62
N LEU A 840 19.47 32.69 -7.54
CA LEU A 840 18.07 32.64 -7.07
C LEU A 840 17.06 33.04 -8.17
N ARG A 841 17.41 34.02 -9.01
CA ARG A 841 16.57 34.51 -10.11
C ARG A 841 16.22 33.41 -11.11
N HIS A 842 17.23 32.79 -11.74
CA HIS A 842 17.03 31.76 -12.76
C HIS A 842 16.33 30.52 -12.17
N GLY A 843 16.72 30.07 -10.97
CA GLY A 843 16.02 29.00 -10.27
C GLY A 843 14.54 29.33 -9.96
N THR A 844 14.22 30.60 -9.68
CA THR A 844 12.83 31.04 -9.49
C THR A 844 12.06 31.12 -10.81
N GLN A 845 12.69 31.53 -11.92
CA GLN A 845 12.08 31.48 -13.25
C GLN A 845 11.67 30.05 -13.63
N PHE A 846 12.56 29.05 -13.39
CA PHE A 846 12.22 27.64 -13.57
C PHE A 846 11.01 27.22 -12.72
N LEU A 847 10.94 27.65 -11.46
CA LEU A 847 9.81 27.36 -10.58
C LEU A 847 8.51 28.05 -11.02
N LEU A 848 8.57 29.29 -11.54
CA LEU A 848 7.40 30.01 -12.03
C LEU A 848 6.82 29.38 -13.30
N GLN A 849 7.66 28.90 -14.22
CA GLN A 849 7.23 28.37 -15.51
C GLN A 849 6.84 26.87 -15.46
N ALA A 850 7.56 26.05 -14.69
CA ALA A 850 7.45 24.59 -14.75
C ALA A 850 6.68 23.92 -13.59
N VAL A 851 6.34 24.64 -12.52
CA VAL A 851 5.66 24.02 -11.36
C VAL A 851 4.17 23.77 -11.63
N GLY A 852 3.75 22.52 -11.40
CA GLY A 852 2.35 22.11 -11.40
C GLY A 852 1.94 21.27 -12.61
N LEU A 853 0.66 20.87 -12.66
CA LEU A 853 0.13 19.95 -13.68
C LEU A 853 -1.25 20.42 -14.16
N GLY A 854 -1.44 20.57 -15.47
CA GLY A 854 -2.68 21.10 -16.05
C GLY A 854 -3.06 22.46 -15.45
N ARG A 855 -4.26 22.56 -14.86
CA ARG A 855 -4.73 23.73 -14.08
C ARG A 855 -4.19 23.81 -12.64
N LEU A 856 -3.56 22.75 -12.12
CA LEU A 856 -2.96 22.73 -10.78
C LEU A 856 -1.54 23.33 -10.83
N LYS A 857 -1.44 24.59 -11.23
CA LYS A 857 -0.21 25.41 -11.22
C LYS A 857 -0.31 26.55 -10.19
N PRO A 858 0.81 27.11 -9.71
CA PRO A 858 0.77 28.34 -8.93
C PRO A 858 0.39 29.55 -9.79
N ASN A 859 -0.28 30.53 -9.19
CA ASN A 859 -0.64 31.83 -9.77
C ASN A 859 -0.16 33.02 -8.92
N THR A 860 0.37 32.74 -7.73
CA THR A 860 0.85 33.74 -6.76
C THR A 860 2.24 33.34 -6.25
N LEU A 861 3.25 34.17 -6.50
CA LEU A 861 4.57 34.05 -5.89
C LEU A 861 4.55 34.66 -4.48
N VAL A 862 5.04 33.92 -3.49
CA VAL A 862 5.16 34.37 -2.10
C VAL A 862 6.60 34.27 -1.62
N MET A 863 7.15 35.36 -1.11
CA MET A 863 8.54 35.45 -0.66
C MET A 863 8.66 36.20 0.67
N GLY A 864 9.79 36.00 1.36
CA GLY A 864 10.16 36.79 2.54
C GLY A 864 10.92 38.04 2.13
N PHE A 865 10.76 39.13 2.89
CA PHE A 865 11.57 40.33 2.74
C PHE A 865 13.04 40.04 3.10
N LYS A 866 13.99 40.53 2.29
CA LYS A 866 15.43 40.42 2.57
C LYS A 866 15.84 41.51 3.57
N ASN A 867 15.77 41.23 4.87
CA ASN A 867 16.17 42.18 5.91
C ASN A 867 17.67 42.56 5.79
N ASN A 868 18.56 41.60 5.47
CA ASN A 868 20.00 41.82 5.32
C ASN A 868 20.38 42.34 3.92
N TRP A 869 19.69 43.38 3.44
CA TRP A 869 19.95 43.95 2.12
C TRP A 869 21.05 45.02 2.12
N SER A 870 21.22 45.74 3.23
CA SER A 870 22.29 46.74 3.40
C SER A 870 23.69 46.12 3.54
N ASP A 871 23.76 44.97 4.21
CA ASP A 871 25.02 44.39 4.72
C ASP A 871 25.65 43.36 3.76
N GLY A 872 24.97 43.07 2.65
CA GLY A 872 25.36 42.06 1.67
C GLY A 872 25.71 42.65 0.31
N ASP A 873 26.00 41.77 -0.65
CA ASP A 873 26.27 42.14 -2.04
C ASP A 873 25.03 42.78 -2.69
N MET A 874 25.19 43.94 -3.35
CA MET A 874 24.09 44.60 -4.07
C MET A 874 23.59 43.77 -5.26
N ARG A 875 24.37 42.81 -5.76
CA ARG A 875 23.93 41.86 -6.78
C ARG A 875 22.84 40.92 -6.25
N ASP A 876 22.83 40.56 -4.97
CA ASP A 876 21.69 39.86 -4.35
C ASP A 876 20.41 40.71 -4.40
N VAL A 877 20.55 42.02 -4.20
CA VAL A 877 19.43 42.98 -4.21
C VAL A 877 18.86 43.11 -5.61
N GLU A 878 19.72 43.24 -6.62
CA GLU A 878 19.29 43.22 -8.03
C GLU A 878 18.63 41.88 -8.41
N ILE A 879 19.20 40.75 -7.99
CA ILE A 879 18.62 39.41 -8.18
C ILE A 879 17.23 39.31 -7.53
N TYR A 880 17.07 39.83 -6.31
CA TYR A 880 15.80 39.83 -5.57
C TYR A 880 14.73 40.72 -6.24
N ILE A 881 15.08 41.94 -6.65
CA ILE A 881 14.17 42.87 -7.35
C ILE A 881 13.81 42.37 -8.74
N ASN A 882 14.76 41.85 -9.52
CA ASN A 882 14.47 41.29 -10.83
C ASN A 882 13.61 40.02 -10.73
N THR A 883 13.72 39.23 -9.66
CA THR A 883 12.81 38.09 -9.41
C THR A 883 11.35 38.55 -9.21
N ILE A 884 11.13 39.72 -8.58
CA ILE A 884 9.79 40.34 -8.47
C ILE A 884 9.29 40.81 -9.83
N HIS A 885 10.15 41.42 -10.66
CA HIS A 885 9.78 41.85 -12.01
C HIS A 885 9.44 40.67 -12.92
N ASP A 886 10.28 39.63 -12.96
CA ASP A 886 10.05 38.45 -13.81
C ASP A 886 8.75 37.70 -13.41
N ALA A 887 8.33 37.77 -12.14
CA ALA A 887 7.03 37.26 -11.71
C ALA A 887 5.85 38.08 -12.26
N PHE A 888 5.97 39.41 -12.29
CA PHE A 888 4.95 40.27 -12.93
C PHE A 888 4.93 40.11 -14.45
N ASP A 889 6.09 39.95 -15.09
CA ASP A 889 6.20 39.70 -16.54
C ASP A 889 5.52 38.37 -16.94
N LEU A 890 5.49 37.39 -16.02
CA LEU A 890 4.76 36.12 -16.16
C LEU A 890 3.31 36.17 -15.65
N GLN A 891 2.74 37.34 -15.35
CA GLN A 891 1.37 37.54 -14.85
C GLN A 891 1.05 36.84 -13.52
N PHE A 892 2.03 36.68 -12.62
CA PHE A 892 1.79 36.19 -11.25
C PHE A 892 1.37 37.34 -10.32
N GLY A 893 0.54 37.02 -9.34
CA GLY A 893 0.43 37.86 -8.14
C GLY A 893 1.72 37.75 -7.31
N VAL A 894 2.16 38.84 -6.68
CA VAL A 894 3.35 38.86 -5.81
C VAL A 894 2.95 39.22 -4.38
N VAL A 895 3.46 38.45 -3.43
CA VAL A 895 3.22 38.61 -1.99
C VAL A 895 4.55 38.57 -1.23
N ILE A 896 4.87 39.65 -0.51
CA ILE A 896 6.11 39.76 0.29
C ILE A 896 5.75 39.93 1.77
N LEU A 897 6.22 39.00 2.60
CA LEU A 897 6.07 39.08 4.06
C LEU A 897 7.31 39.71 4.71
N ARG A 898 7.12 40.76 5.51
CA ARG A 898 8.15 41.30 6.42
C ARG A 898 7.78 41.09 7.88
N LEU A 899 8.74 40.62 8.67
CA LEU A 899 8.72 40.61 10.13
C LEU A 899 9.87 41.49 10.66
N GLN A 900 9.77 41.92 11.93
CA GLN A 900 10.76 42.81 12.55
C GLN A 900 12.13 42.13 12.71
N ASP A 901 12.20 40.99 13.40
CA ASP A 901 13.47 40.25 13.60
C ASP A 901 13.96 39.51 12.35
N GLY A 902 13.09 39.32 11.35
CA GLY A 902 13.36 38.54 10.14
C GLY A 902 12.55 37.24 10.03
N LEU A 903 12.95 36.37 9.12
CA LEU A 903 12.19 35.16 8.74
C LEU A 903 13.02 33.86 8.72
N ASP A 904 14.34 33.96 8.68
CA ASP A 904 15.23 32.81 8.48
C ASP A 904 15.85 32.34 9.79
N VAL A 905 15.64 31.07 10.11
CA VAL A 905 16.01 30.44 11.39
C VAL A 905 17.06 29.33 11.16
N SER A 906 17.70 29.32 9.97
CA SER A 906 18.60 28.24 9.54
C SER A 906 19.87 28.12 10.38
N HIS A 907 20.50 29.23 10.77
CA HIS A 907 21.72 29.23 11.61
C HIS A 907 21.47 28.63 12.99
N ILE A 908 20.35 28.98 13.63
CA ILE A 908 19.92 28.44 14.93
C ILE A 908 19.69 26.92 14.84
N HIS A 909 19.04 26.45 13.77
CA HIS A 909 18.84 25.01 13.57
C HIS A 909 20.14 24.26 13.26
N GLY A 910 21.10 24.90 12.56
CA GLY A 910 22.44 24.36 12.32
C GLY A 910 23.23 24.14 13.61
N GLN A 911 23.19 25.10 14.54
CA GLN A 911 23.80 24.97 15.87
C GLN A 911 23.09 23.94 16.76
N GLY A 912 21.78 23.72 16.54
CA GLY A 912 20.97 22.81 17.35
C GLY A 912 21.03 21.32 16.99
N ALA A 913 21.70 20.91 15.89
CA ALA A 913 21.59 19.54 15.39
C ALA A 913 22.78 19.02 14.54
N GLN A 914 24.02 19.10 15.02
CA GLN A 914 25.08 18.20 14.50
C GLN A 914 24.84 16.75 14.98
N ILE A 915 23.94 16.03 14.31
CA ILE A 915 23.77 14.59 14.50
C ILE A 915 24.89 13.87 13.72
N PHE A 916 26.03 13.71 14.37
CA PHE A 916 27.13 12.88 13.86
C PHE A 916 26.73 11.40 13.90
N PHE A 917 26.14 10.90 12.80
CA PHE A 917 25.91 9.47 12.59
C PHE A 917 27.24 8.75 12.29
N CYS A 918 28.08 8.60 13.31
CA CYS A 918 29.26 7.74 13.24
C CYS A 918 28.80 6.27 13.32
N VAL A 919 28.57 5.65 12.16
CA VAL A 919 28.15 4.25 12.05
C VAL A 919 29.36 3.34 12.24
N SER A 920 29.66 3.00 13.50
CA SER A 920 30.59 1.91 13.82
C SER A 920 29.85 0.57 13.86
N TYR A 921 30.28 -0.40 13.06
CA TYR A 921 29.69 -1.73 13.01
C TYR A 921 30.17 -2.59 14.19
N GLY A 922 29.32 -2.85 15.19
CA GLY A 922 29.65 -3.84 16.23
C GLY A 922 28.72 -3.93 17.44
N LYS A 923 27.95 -5.05 17.50
CA LYS A 923 27.23 -5.61 18.67
C LYS A 923 26.03 -4.80 19.23
N PRO A 924 24.98 -5.47 19.76
CA PRO A 924 23.83 -4.80 20.35
C PRO A 924 23.76 -4.94 21.89
N PHE A 925 23.91 -3.85 22.64
CA PHE A 925 23.06 -3.56 23.82
C PHE A 925 23.22 -2.11 24.35
N GLN A 926 22.27 -1.25 23.95
CA GLN A 926 21.56 -0.30 24.81
C GLN A 926 22.28 0.41 25.99
N HIS A 927 22.83 1.60 25.73
CA HIS A 927 22.48 2.83 26.48
C HIS A 927 22.91 4.09 25.72
N LEU A 928 21.95 4.89 25.23
CA LEU A 928 22.22 6.18 24.57
C LEU A 928 22.10 7.32 25.59
N PHE A 929 23.22 7.78 26.14
CA PHE A 929 23.21 8.90 27.08
C PHE A 929 23.21 10.24 26.34
N LEU A 930 22.04 10.90 26.34
CA LEU A 930 21.78 12.10 25.52
C LEU A 930 22.30 13.36 26.24
N ILE A 931 23.60 13.64 26.10
CA ILE A 931 24.25 14.84 26.65
C ILE A 931 23.79 16.06 25.84
N LEU A 932 22.79 16.76 26.38
CA LEU A 932 22.12 17.88 25.73
C LEU A 932 22.80 19.22 26.12
N THR A 933 24.02 19.45 25.64
CA THR A 933 24.80 20.68 25.83
C THR A 933 24.19 21.88 25.08
N LYS A 934 23.07 22.39 25.60
CA LYS A 934 22.55 23.71 25.22
C LYS A 934 23.47 24.81 25.74
N SER A 935 24.26 25.38 24.85
CA SER A 935 24.68 26.77 24.99
C SER A 935 23.43 27.68 25.09
N PRO A 936 23.47 28.77 25.87
CA PRO A 936 22.38 29.73 25.90
C PRO A 936 22.31 30.47 24.55
N LEU A 937 21.14 30.45 23.90
CA LEU A 937 20.85 31.26 22.71
C LEU A 937 20.99 32.76 23.03
N SER A 938 21.42 33.54 22.03
CA SER A 938 21.35 35.00 22.11
C SER A 938 19.91 35.49 22.28
N LEU A 939 19.72 36.64 22.93
CA LEU A 939 18.42 37.29 23.05
C LEU A 939 17.81 37.62 21.67
N ALA A 940 18.65 37.90 20.67
CA ALA A 940 18.21 38.09 19.28
C ALA A 940 17.67 36.79 18.67
N ASP A 941 18.40 35.68 18.82
CA ASP A 941 17.99 34.36 18.32
C ASP A 941 16.72 33.85 19.01
N GLN A 942 16.52 34.16 20.30
CA GLN A 942 15.26 33.87 21.00
C GLN A 942 14.08 34.63 20.38
N ARG A 943 14.20 35.95 20.18
CA ARG A 943 13.14 36.77 19.56
C ARG A 943 12.79 36.29 18.15
N LEU A 944 13.82 36.03 17.33
CA LEU A 944 13.67 35.47 15.98
C LEU A 944 12.98 34.09 16.00
N LEU A 945 13.33 33.21 16.95
CA LEU A 945 12.66 31.91 17.10
C LEU A 945 11.19 32.06 17.52
N GLU A 946 10.85 33.05 18.36
CA GLU A 946 9.47 33.33 18.76
C GLU A 946 8.64 33.94 17.63
N SER A 947 9.16 34.98 16.93
CA SER A 947 8.47 35.62 15.81
C SER A 947 8.32 34.67 14.61
N SER A 948 9.30 33.79 14.36
CA SER A 948 9.16 32.71 13.38
C SER A 948 8.02 31.72 13.67
N GLN A 949 7.55 31.64 14.92
CA GLN A 949 6.46 30.76 15.35
C GLN A 949 5.13 31.49 15.62
N GLN A 950 5.05 32.82 15.46
CA GLN A 950 3.85 33.58 15.86
C GLN A 950 2.57 33.11 15.16
N PHE A 951 2.62 32.83 13.85
CA PHE A 951 1.47 32.37 13.06
C PHE A 951 1.11 30.89 13.29
N LYS A 952 1.84 30.17 14.13
CA LYS A 952 1.49 28.82 14.61
C LYS A 952 0.39 28.89 15.67
N LYS A 953 0.42 29.92 16.53
CA LYS A 953 -0.53 30.18 17.63
C LYS A 953 -1.85 30.80 17.11
N LYS A 954 -2.93 30.75 17.91
CA LYS A 954 -4.15 31.55 17.65
C LYS A 954 -3.84 33.01 17.94
N GLN A 955 -4.29 33.94 17.10
CA GLN A 955 -3.95 35.37 17.23
C GLN A 955 -4.83 36.10 18.27
N GLY A 956 -5.98 35.53 18.62
CA GLY A 956 -6.94 36.11 19.55
C GLY A 956 -7.67 37.32 18.97
N LYS A 957 -8.37 38.08 19.83
CA LYS A 957 -9.02 39.33 19.44
C LYS A 957 -7.99 40.36 18.97
N GLY A 958 -8.26 41.01 17.85
CA GLY A 958 -7.40 42.03 17.23
C GLY A 958 -7.93 42.45 15.86
N THR A 959 -7.15 43.24 15.11
CA THR A 959 -7.50 43.63 13.74
C THR A 959 -6.50 43.10 12.70
N ILE A 960 -7.02 42.86 11.50
CA ILE A 960 -6.26 42.78 10.26
C ILE A 960 -6.53 44.08 9.50
N ASP A 961 -5.48 44.86 9.23
CA ASP A 961 -5.61 46.18 8.64
C ASP A 961 -5.23 46.12 7.16
N VAL A 962 -6.17 46.46 6.27
CA VAL A 962 -6.06 46.25 4.82
C VAL A 962 -5.96 47.59 4.11
N TRP A 963 -4.74 47.95 3.71
CA TRP A 963 -4.39 49.18 3.02
C TRP A 963 -4.50 49.00 1.51
N TRP A 964 -5.73 49.10 1.01
CA TRP A 964 -6.06 48.99 -0.41
C TRP A 964 -5.89 50.35 -1.09
N LEU A 965 -4.66 50.62 -1.53
CA LEU A 965 -4.26 51.92 -2.08
C LEU A 965 -4.26 51.98 -3.62
N PHE A 966 -4.36 50.82 -4.26
CA PHE A 966 -4.41 50.64 -5.71
C PHE A 966 -5.26 49.40 -6.01
N ASP A 967 -6.11 49.46 -7.03
CA ASP A 967 -6.74 48.25 -7.55
C ASP A 967 -5.68 47.31 -8.13
N ASP A 968 -5.80 46.04 -7.76
CA ASP A 968 -4.92 44.94 -8.10
C ASP A 968 -5.72 43.68 -8.48
N GLY A 969 -7.01 43.83 -8.81
CA GLY A 969 -7.94 42.72 -9.08
C GLY A 969 -8.65 42.19 -7.83
N GLY A 970 -8.27 42.67 -6.64
CA GLY A 970 -8.91 42.33 -5.35
C GLY A 970 -8.16 41.30 -4.49
N LEU A 971 -6.95 40.88 -4.88
CA LEU A 971 -6.16 39.89 -4.12
C LEU A 971 -5.80 40.40 -2.72
N THR A 972 -5.53 41.70 -2.60
CA THR A 972 -5.38 42.45 -1.34
C THR A 972 -6.55 42.29 -0.36
N LEU A 973 -7.79 42.15 -0.84
CA LEU A 973 -8.99 41.92 -0.01
C LEU A 973 -9.26 40.43 0.23
N LEU A 974 -9.02 39.58 -0.78
CA LEU A 974 -9.29 38.15 -0.73
C LEU A 974 -8.43 37.42 0.33
N ILE A 975 -7.15 37.80 0.49
CA ILE A 975 -6.25 37.17 1.46
C ILE A 975 -6.73 37.39 2.92
N PRO A 976 -7.01 38.62 3.40
CA PRO A 976 -7.64 38.89 4.69
C PRO A 976 -8.92 38.08 4.95
N TYR A 977 -9.82 38.01 3.97
CA TYR A 977 -11.07 37.25 4.07
C TYR A 977 -10.84 35.73 4.21
N LEU A 978 -9.90 35.17 3.43
CA LEU A 978 -9.52 33.75 3.56
C LEU A 978 -8.74 33.43 4.84
N LEU A 979 -8.19 34.44 5.54
CA LEU A 979 -7.61 34.30 6.86
C LEU A 979 -8.69 34.30 7.95
N THR A 980 -9.60 35.27 8.00
CA THR A 980 -10.64 35.36 9.04
C THR A 980 -11.56 34.15 9.07
N ASN A 981 -11.82 33.52 7.92
CA ASN A 981 -12.55 32.25 7.80
C ASN A 981 -11.85 31.02 8.44
N ARG A 982 -10.81 31.21 9.28
CA ARG A 982 -10.02 30.15 9.93
C ARG A 982 -9.98 30.32 11.44
N SER A 983 -10.04 29.22 12.17
CA SER A 983 -9.99 29.19 13.65
C SER A 983 -8.75 29.84 14.29
N LYS A 984 -7.66 30.10 13.55
CA LYS A 984 -6.51 30.89 14.03
C LYS A 984 -6.77 32.39 14.11
N TRP A 985 -7.65 32.91 13.26
CA TRP A 985 -7.87 34.34 12.97
C TRP A 985 -9.34 34.76 13.06
N GLY A 986 -10.30 33.86 13.28
CA GLY A 986 -11.74 34.18 13.34
C GLY A 986 -12.17 35.06 14.52
N ASP A 987 -11.27 35.36 15.47
CA ASP A 987 -11.47 36.37 16.50
C ASP A 987 -11.05 37.78 16.02
N CYS A 988 -10.38 37.89 14.87
CA CYS A 988 -9.84 39.12 14.31
C CYS A 988 -10.85 39.77 13.34
N ARG A 989 -10.93 41.10 13.35
CA ARG A 989 -11.81 41.88 12.46
C ARG A 989 -11.02 42.63 11.38
N ILE A 990 -11.60 42.81 10.20
CA ILE A 990 -10.97 43.51 9.08
C ILE A 990 -11.25 45.02 9.20
N ARG A 991 -10.19 45.85 9.20
CA ARG A 991 -10.30 47.30 8.98
C ARG A 991 -9.77 47.63 7.59
N VAL A 992 -10.52 48.38 6.78
CA VAL A 992 -10.11 48.72 5.42
C VAL A 992 -9.67 50.19 5.35
N PHE A 993 -8.48 50.45 4.84
CA PHE A 993 -7.89 51.77 4.65
C PHE A 993 -7.74 52.03 3.14
N ILE A 994 -8.35 53.10 2.63
CA ILE A 994 -8.31 53.47 1.22
C ILE A 994 -7.77 54.88 1.03
N GLY A 995 -7.12 55.15 -0.11
CA GLY A 995 -6.78 56.52 -0.52
C GLY A 995 -7.98 57.20 -1.15
N GLY A 996 -8.35 58.40 -0.68
CA GLY A 996 -9.48 59.18 -1.22
C GLY A 996 -9.13 60.65 -1.42
N LYS A 997 -10.11 61.45 -1.85
CA LYS A 997 -9.95 62.92 -1.92
C LYS A 997 -10.52 63.55 -0.66
N ILE A 998 -9.77 64.43 0.00
CA ILE A 998 -10.17 65.07 1.27
C ILE A 998 -11.54 65.77 1.18
N ASN A 999 -11.89 66.34 0.02
CA ASN A 999 -13.18 66.98 -0.26
C ASN A 999 -14.35 65.99 -0.48
N ARG A 1000 -14.14 64.66 -0.46
CA ARG A 1000 -15.15 63.62 -0.80
C ARG A 1000 -15.12 62.37 0.09
N ILE A 1001 -14.45 62.44 1.26
CA ILE A 1001 -14.28 61.33 2.22
C ILE A 1001 -15.56 60.52 2.45
N ASP A 1002 -16.69 61.15 2.76
CA ASP A 1002 -17.96 60.45 3.06
C ASP A 1002 -18.64 59.84 1.82
N HIS A 1003 -18.29 60.27 0.61
CA HIS A 1003 -18.75 59.64 -0.62
C HIS A 1003 -17.90 58.39 -0.89
N ASP A 1004 -16.58 58.54 -0.89
CA ASP A 1004 -15.61 57.46 -1.12
C ASP A 1004 -15.82 56.31 -0.11
N ARG A 1005 -16.09 56.63 1.17
CA ARG A 1005 -16.42 55.66 2.24
C ARG A 1005 -17.71 54.88 1.95
N ARG A 1006 -18.77 55.55 1.46
CA ARG A 1006 -20.07 54.91 1.12
C ARG A 1006 -19.99 54.05 -0.13
N VAL A 1007 -19.23 54.47 -1.14
CA VAL A 1007 -18.95 53.65 -2.33
C VAL A 1007 -18.21 52.38 -1.92
N MET A 1008 -17.18 52.48 -1.08
CA MET A 1008 -16.43 51.33 -0.58
C MET A 1008 -17.28 50.37 0.28
N ALA A 1009 -18.12 50.90 1.17
CA ALA A 1009 -19.09 50.10 1.93
C ALA A 1009 -20.05 49.32 1.02
N THR A 1010 -20.52 49.95 -0.05
CA THR A 1010 -21.39 49.32 -1.07
C THR A 1010 -20.64 48.24 -1.86
N LEU A 1011 -19.34 48.41 -2.09
CA LEU A 1011 -18.49 47.43 -2.77
C LEU A 1011 -18.25 46.17 -1.90
N LEU A 1012 -17.82 46.37 -0.65
CA LEU A 1012 -17.50 45.27 0.28
C LEU A 1012 -18.73 44.46 0.69
N SER A 1013 -19.88 45.10 0.87
CA SER A 1013 -21.16 44.42 1.13
C SER A 1013 -21.62 43.57 -0.06
N ARG A 1014 -21.46 44.06 -1.30
CA ARG A 1014 -21.70 43.24 -2.51
C ARG A 1014 -20.73 42.06 -2.65
N PHE A 1015 -19.47 42.21 -2.22
CA PHE A 1015 -18.52 41.10 -2.11
C PHE A 1015 -18.77 40.17 -0.90
N ARG A 1016 -19.71 40.50 0.00
CA ARG A 1016 -19.99 39.78 1.26
C ARG A 1016 -18.75 39.65 2.16
N ILE A 1017 -17.92 40.69 2.21
CA ILE A 1017 -16.74 40.77 3.09
C ILE A 1017 -17.11 41.61 4.33
N ASP A 1018 -17.24 40.95 5.47
CA ASP A 1018 -17.47 41.62 6.75
C ASP A 1018 -16.25 42.44 7.20
N TYR A 1019 -16.48 43.71 7.54
CA TYR A 1019 -15.48 44.65 8.04
C TYR A 1019 -15.97 45.32 9.33
N SER A 1020 -15.05 45.74 10.19
CA SER A 1020 -15.37 46.54 11.39
C SER A 1020 -15.35 48.04 11.15
N ASP A 1021 -14.54 48.52 10.19
CA ASP A 1021 -14.47 49.94 9.83
C ASP A 1021 -13.84 50.14 8.44
N ILE A 1022 -14.15 51.27 7.81
CA ILE A 1022 -13.54 51.77 6.56
C ILE A 1022 -13.03 53.18 6.83
N ASN A 1023 -11.73 53.41 6.66
CA ASN A 1023 -11.07 54.70 6.81
C ASN A 1023 -10.57 55.22 5.46
N VAL A 1024 -10.83 56.50 5.19
CA VAL A 1024 -10.47 57.16 3.91
C VAL A 1024 -9.39 58.20 4.18
N LEU A 1025 -8.20 57.95 3.64
CA LEU A 1025 -7.00 58.74 3.88
C LEU A 1025 -6.89 59.83 2.80
N GLY A 1026 -7.18 61.08 3.16
CA GLY A 1026 -7.13 62.24 2.27
C GLY A 1026 -5.76 62.91 2.13
N ASP A 1027 -4.79 62.53 2.95
CA ASP A 1027 -3.55 63.26 3.22
C ASP A 1027 -2.27 62.50 2.84
N ILE A 1028 -2.40 61.33 2.18
CA ILE A 1028 -1.31 60.49 1.67
C ILE A 1028 -0.26 61.28 0.85
N ASN A 1029 -0.68 62.35 0.18
CA ASN A 1029 0.17 63.18 -0.69
C ASN A 1029 0.72 64.45 0.00
N THR A 1030 0.50 64.62 1.31
CA THR A 1030 1.09 65.74 2.07
C THR A 1030 2.61 65.56 2.24
N LYS A 1031 3.35 66.67 2.41
CA LYS A 1031 4.81 66.64 2.60
C LYS A 1031 5.12 65.96 3.95
N PRO A 1032 5.87 64.82 3.99
CA PRO A 1032 6.17 64.12 5.24
C PRO A 1032 7.15 64.90 6.12
N LYS A 1033 7.32 64.44 7.37
CA LYS A 1033 8.07 65.13 8.43
C LYS A 1033 9.56 65.28 8.06
N LYS A 1034 10.16 66.42 8.41
CA LYS A 1034 11.56 66.77 8.07
C LYS A 1034 12.57 65.68 8.50
N HIS A 1035 12.43 65.14 9.72
CA HIS A 1035 13.28 64.07 10.26
C HIS A 1035 13.24 62.80 9.39
N ASN A 1036 12.05 62.35 9.00
CA ASN A 1036 11.91 61.14 8.20
C ASN A 1036 12.47 61.31 6.76
N LYS A 1037 12.47 62.54 6.23
CA LYS A 1037 13.17 62.86 4.97
C LYS A 1037 14.70 62.85 5.10
N LEU A 1038 15.24 63.18 6.27
CA LEU A 1038 16.68 63.08 6.53
C LEU A 1038 17.09 61.61 6.62
N SER A 1039 16.38 60.79 7.40
CA SER A 1039 16.67 59.35 7.46
C SER A 1039 16.49 58.63 6.12
N PHE A 1040 15.58 59.08 5.24
CA PHE A 1040 15.52 58.59 3.86
C PHE A 1040 16.75 58.99 3.03
N LYS A 1041 17.27 60.22 3.18
CA LYS A 1041 18.50 60.65 2.51
C LYS A 1041 19.72 59.85 2.97
N GLU A 1042 19.84 59.67 4.29
CA GLU A 1042 20.90 58.86 4.92
C GLU A 1042 20.89 57.42 4.41
N LEU A 1043 19.70 56.85 4.13
CA LEU A 1043 19.55 55.50 3.60
C LEU A 1043 19.99 55.34 2.12
N ILE A 1044 19.83 56.39 1.29
CA ILE A 1044 20.14 56.30 -0.16
C ILE A 1044 21.56 56.76 -0.52
N GLU A 1045 22.21 57.61 0.26
CA GLU A 1045 23.51 58.21 -0.07
C GLU A 1045 24.62 57.16 -0.35
N PRO A 1046 24.71 55.99 0.34
CA PRO A 1046 25.69 54.94 0.00
C PRO A 1046 25.51 54.30 -1.38
N TYR A 1047 24.33 54.45 -1.99
CA TYR A 1047 23.94 53.82 -3.25
C TYR A 1047 23.83 54.82 -4.41
N ARG A 1048 24.09 56.10 -4.15
CA ARG A 1048 23.89 57.20 -5.10
C ARG A 1048 25.10 57.37 -6.04
N LEU A 1049 24.84 57.41 -7.34
CA LEU A 1049 25.80 57.84 -8.36
C LEU A 1049 25.60 59.34 -8.58
N LYS A 1050 26.61 60.14 -8.24
CA LYS A 1050 26.61 61.60 -8.41
C LYS A 1050 27.03 61.92 -9.84
N GLU A 1051 26.06 61.85 -10.76
CA GLU A 1051 26.31 62.08 -12.19
C GLU A 1051 26.87 63.50 -12.44
N ASP A 1052 26.44 64.49 -11.65
CA ASP A 1052 26.94 65.88 -11.71
C ASP A 1052 28.42 66.06 -11.29
N ASP A 1053 28.97 65.14 -10.48
CA ASP A 1053 30.36 65.18 -9.98
C ASP A 1053 31.34 64.41 -10.91
N MET A 1054 30.88 63.93 -12.06
CA MET A 1054 31.62 62.98 -12.91
C MET A 1054 31.63 63.33 -14.41
N GLU A 1055 32.65 62.86 -15.14
CA GLU A 1055 32.63 62.89 -16.60
C GLU A 1055 31.56 61.96 -17.15
N GLN A 1056 30.79 62.41 -18.16
CA GLN A 1056 29.64 61.70 -18.74
C GLN A 1056 29.96 60.24 -19.11
N GLU A 1057 31.10 60.00 -19.79
CA GLU A 1057 31.49 58.65 -20.21
C GLU A 1057 31.87 57.76 -19.00
N ALA A 1058 32.47 58.33 -17.95
CA ALA A 1058 32.78 57.61 -16.72
C ALA A 1058 31.49 57.25 -15.94
N ALA A 1059 30.52 58.16 -15.87
CA ALA A 1059 29.21 57.92 -15.29
C ALA A 1059 28.46 56.81 -16.04
N GLU A 1060 28.44 56.84 -17.39
CA GLU A 1060 27.81 55.80 -18.21
C GLU A 1060 28.50 54.43 -18.08
N ARG A 1061 29.84 54.39 -18.04
CA ARG A 1061 30.62 53.16 -17.78
C ARG A 1061 30.30 52.57 -16.39
N LEU A 1062 30.21 53.39 -15.34
CA LEU A 1062 29.83 52.91 -14.00
C LEU A 1062 28.36 52.45 -13.95
N LYS A 1063 27.46 53.15 -14.63
CA LYS A 1063 26.03 52.79 -14.75
C LYS A 1063 25.81 51.46 -15.48
N ALA A 1064 26.71 51.10 -16.39
CA ALA A 1064 26.73 49.79 -17.05
C ALA A 1064 27.34 48.67 -16.18
N GLN A 1065 28.24 48.98 -15.24
CA GLN A 1065 28.88 48.02 -14.34
C GLN A 1065 28.08 47.79 -13.03
N GLU A 1066 27.45 48.84 -12.50
CA GLU A 1066 26.68 48.83 -11.26
C GLU A 1066 25.25 49.40 -11.49
N PRO A 1067 24.39 48.69 -12.24
CA PRO A 1067 23.03 49.17 -12.58
C PRO A 1067 22.09 49.32 -11.37
N TRP A 1068 22.51 48.90 -10.18
CA TRP A 1068 21.83 49.11 -8.90
C TRP A 1068 22.13 50.48 -8.25
N ARG A 1069 23.01 51.32 -8.80
CA ARG A 1069 23.20 52.68 -8.28
C ARG A 1069 21.97 53.55 -8.57
N ILE A 1070 21.73 54.54 -7.72
CA ILE A 1070 20.61 55.48 -7.80
C ILE A 1070 21.11 56.75 -8.49
N THR A 1071 20.46 57.17 -9.57
CA THR A 1071 20.88 58.36 -10.33
C THR A 1071 20.17 59.63 -9.86
N ASP A 1072 20.81 60.79 -10.02
CA ASP A 1072 20.24 62.05 -9.52
C ASP A 1072 18.99 62.49 -10.31
N ASN A 1073 18.99 62.25 -11.62
CA ASN A 1073 17.82 62.42 -12.49
C ASN A 1073 16.63 61.54 -12.04
N GLU A 1074 16.88 60.26 -11.74
CA GLU A 1074 15.87 59.34 -11.19
C GLU A 1074 15.33 59.83 -9.83
N LEU A 1075 16.21 60.32 -8.96
CA LEU A 1075 15.85 60.79 -7.62
C LEU A 1075 14.97 62.06 -7.66
N GLU A 1076 15.21 62.96 -8.62
CA GLU A 1076 14.35 64.11 -8.94
C GLU A 1076 13.01 63.65 -9.54
N LEU A 1077 13.04 62.82 -10.60
CA LEU A 1077 11.86 62.34 -11.32
C LEU A 1077 10.87 61.63 -10.38
N TYR A 1078 11.36 60.78 -9.49
CA TYR A 1078 10.53 60.05 -8.52
C TYR A 1078 10.44 60.71 -7.14
N ARG A 1079 10.92 61.95 -6.98
CA ARG A 1079 10.89 62.71 -5.71
C ARG A 1079 9.52 62.71 -5.05
N ALA A 1080 8.45 62.89 -5.82
CA ALA A 1080 7.07 62.83 -5.31
C ALA A 1080 6.68 61.43 -4.79
N LYS A 1081 7.12 60.37 -5.47
CA LYS A 1081 6.87 58.97 -5.09
C LYS A 1081 7.64 58.60 -3.82
N SER A 1082 8.91 59.01 -3.70
CA SER A 1082 9.71 58.86 -2.47
C SER A 1082 9.05 59.56 -1.27
N ASN A 1083 8.59 60.80 -1.43
CA ASN A 1083 7.84 61.51 -0.38
C ASN A 1083 6.56 60.75 0.02
N ARG A 1084 5.82 60.16 -0.93
CA ARG A 1084 4.62 59.37 -0.63
C ARG A 1084 4.93 58.10 0.18
N GLN A 1085 6.02 57.38 -0.08
CA GLN A 1085 6.36 56.19 0.72
C GLN A 1085 6.70 56.56 2.18
N ILE A 1086 7.43 57.66 2.38
CA ILE A 1086 7.73 58.19 3.73
C ILE A 1086 6.42 58.58 4.44
N ARG A 1087 5.50 59.29 3.77
CA ARG A 1087 4.19 59.67 4.37
C ARG A 1087 3.32 58.45 4.68
N LEU A 1088 3.38 57.39 3.87
CA LEU A 1088 2.67 56.14 4.14
C LEU A 1088 3.22 55.41 5.39
N ASN A 1089 4.53 55.40 5.64
CA ASN A 1089 5.08 54.85 6.88
C ASN A 1089 4.61 55.63 8.12
N GLU A 1090 4.55 56.96 8.04
CA GLU A 1090 3.99 57.81 9.10
C GLU A 1090 2.53 57.44 9.42
N LEU A 1091 1.70 57.30 8.38
CA LEU A 1091 0.28 56.96 8.52
C LEU A 1091 0.06 55.51 9.00
N LEU A 1092 0.91 54.55 8.59
CA LEU A 1092 0.89 53.17 9.07
C LEU A 1092 1.17 53.09 10.57
N LYS A 1093 2.18 53.82 11.06
CA LYS A 1093 2.53 53.87 12.49
C LYS A 1093 1.45 54.55 13.32
N GLU A 1094 0.78 55.55 12.75
CA GLU A 1094 -0.33 56.28 13.37
C GLU A 1094 -1.60 55.41 13.53
N HIS A 1095 -2.01 54.67 12.49
CA HIS A 1095 -3.30 53.98 12.47
C HIS A 1095 -3.24 52.46 12.77
N SER A 1096 -2.12 51.80 12.45
CA SER A 1096 -2.01 50.33 12.40
C SER A 1096 -0.96 49.74 13.36
N SER A 1097 -0.40 50.54 14.28
CA SER A 1097 0.60 50.11 15.27
C SER A 1097 0.14 48.98 16.20
N SER A 1098 -1.16 48.79 16.40
CA SER A 1098 -1.76 47.73 17.23
C SER A 1098 -2.31 46.52 16.43
N ALA A 1099 -2.19 46.53 15.09
CA ALA A 1099 -2.70 45.47 14.24
C ALA A 1099 -1.96 44.13 14.41
N LYS A 1100 -2.66 43.01 14.20
CA LYS A 1100 -2.05 41.66 14.22
C LYS A 1100 -1.38 41.30 12.88
N LEU A 1101 -1.89 41.87 11.80
CA LEU A 1101 -1.35 41.75 10.45
C LEU A 1101 -1.78 43.00 9.66
N ILE A 1102 -0.83 43.60 8.93
CA ILE A 1102 -1.11 44.64 7.95
C ILE A 1102 -1.02 44.00 6.56
N VAL A 1103 -2.00 44.23 5.70
CA VAL A 1103 -2.00 43.79 4.30
C VAL A 1103 -2.07 45.04 3.42
N MET A 1104 -1.11 45.26 2.54
CA MET A 1104 -0.94 46.54 1.84
C MET A 1104 -0.63 46.35 0.36
N SER A 1105 -1.21 47.18 -0.51
CA SER A 1105 -0.87 47.21 -1.94
C SER A 1105 0.63 47.51 -2.14
N LEU A 1106 1.39 46.57 -2.72
CA LEU A 1106 2.81 46.75 -3.05
C LEU A 1106 2.99 47.94 -4.04
N PRO A 1107 3.90 48.89 -3.79
CA PRO A 1107 4.17 49.98 -4.71
C PRO A 1107 5.00 49.49 -5.91
N LEU A 1108 4.40 49.46 -7.10
CA LEU A 1108 5.10 49.00 -8.31
C LEU A 1108 6.21 49.98 -8.76
N ALA A 1109 7.39 49.44 -9.08
CA ALA A 1109 8.44 50.09 -9.86
C ALA A 1109 8.39 49.59 -11.32
N ARG A 1110 8.86 50.39 -12.29
CA ARG A 1110 8.93 50.01 -13.70
C ARG A 1110 10.38 49.62 -14.03
N LYS A 1111 10.58 48.35 -14.39
CA LYS A 1111 11.86 47.72 -14.79
C LYS A 1111 12.66 48.64 -15.73
N GLY A 1112 13.96 48.79 -15.49
CA GLY A 1112 14.87 49.64 -16.29
C GLY A 1112 14.70 51.16 -16.13
N THR A 1113 13.62 51.65 -15.52
CA THR A 1113 13.40 53.10 -15.26
C THR A 1113 13.50 53.47 -13.78
N VAL A 1114 13.67 52.48 -12.91
CA VAL A 1114 13.90 52.63 -11.47
C VAL A 1114 14.99 51.63 -11.09
N SER A 1115 16.00 52.10 -10.37
CA SER A 1115 17.11 51.33 -9.85
C SER A 1115 16.69 50.36 -8.73
N SER A 1116 17.31 49.18 -8.71
CA SER A 1116 17.03 48.14 -7.71
C SER A 1116 17.24 48.64 -6.28
N ALA A 1117 18.25 49.49 -6.03
CA ALA A 1117 18.48 50.06 -4.70
C ALA A 1117 17.39 51.07 -4.32
N LEU A 1118 16.95 51.97 -5.22
CA LEU A 1118 15.89 52.94 -4.91
C LEU A 1118 14.57 52.24 -4.59
N TYR A 1119 14.25 51.17 -5.32
CA TYR A 1119 13.04 50.38 -5.05
C TYR A 1119 13.12 49.61 -3.72
N MET A 1120 14.27 49.02 -3.36
CA MET A 1120 14.46 48.48 -2.01
C MET A 1120 14.35 49.56 -0.93
N CYS A 1121 14.95 50.74 -1.13
CA CYS A 1121 14.86 51.86 -0.19
C CYS A 1121 13.40 52.31 0.02
N TRP A 1122 12.57 52.30 -1.02
CA TRP A 1122 11.12 52.55 -0.90
C TRP A 1122 10.41 51.49 -0.05
N MET A 1123 10.66 50.20 -0.30
CA MET A 1123 10.02 49.12 0.47
C MET A 1123 10.51 49.08 1.92
N GLU A 1124 11.80 49.32 2.14
CA GLU A 1124 12.39 49.46 3.47
C GLU A 1124 11.70 50.59 4.23
N THR A 1125 11.71 51.79 3.68
CA THR A 1125 11.13 53.00 4.29
C THR A 1125 9.64 52.85 4.56
N LEU A 1126 8.90 52.21 3.66
CA LEU A 1126 7.47 51.94 3.84
C LEU A 1126 7.21 50.99 5.03
N THR A 1127 8.07 49.99 5.22
CA THR A 1127 7.83 48.83 6.12
C THR A 1127 8.73 48.79 7.37
N ARG A 1128 9.43 49.89 7.67
CA ARG A 1128 10.28 50.07 8.85
C ARG A 1128 9.43 50.33 10.11
N ASP A 1129 9.77 49.65 11.21
CA ASP A 1129 9.15 49.72 12.55
C ASP A 1129 7.60 49.62 12.60
N VAL A 1130 7.02 48.73 11.79
CA VAL A 1130 5.57 48.38 11.83
C VAL A 1130 5.35 46.93 12.29
N PRO A 1131 4.14 46.54 12.74
CA PRO A 1131 3.75 45.14 12.95
C PRO A 1131 3.92 44.27 11.69
N PRO A 1132 3.78 42.92 11.80
CA PRO A 1132 3.90 42.01 10.66
C PRO A 1132 3.11 42.48 9.44
N LEU A 1133 3.81 42.70 8.33
CA LEU A 1133 3.26 43.35 7.14
C LEU A 1133 3.41 42.47 5.90
N LEU A 1134 2.32 42.36 5.15
CA LEU A 1134 2.19 41.60 3.92
C LEU A 1134 1.95 42.57 2.76
N LEU A 1135 2.99 42.81 1.96
CA LEU A 1135 2.86 43.55 0.70
C LEU A 1135 2.23 42.62 -0.34
N VAL A 1136 1.16 43.04 -1.00
CA VAL A 1136 0.39 42.22 -1.95
C VAL A 1136 0.17 42.99 -3.25
N ARG A 1137 0.30 42.29 -4.38
CA ARG A 1137 -0.15 42.76 -5.69
C ARG A 1137 -0.71 41.59 -6.49
N GLY A 1138 -2.00 41.60 -6.79
CA GLY A 1138 -2.59 40.70 -7.78
C GLY A 1138 -2.14 41.01 -9.20
N ASN A 1139 -2.40 40.06 -10.12
CA ASN A 1139 -1.98 40.11 -11.52
C ASN A 1139 -2.93 40.95 -12.42
N HIS A 1140 -3.70 41.86 -11.83
CA HIS A 1140 -4.73 42.69 -12.49
C HIS A 1140 -5.92 41.92 -13.13
N GLN A 1141 -6.00 40.60 -13.00
CA GLN A 1141 -7.23 39.85 -13.27
C GLN A 1141 -8.16 39.94 -12.06
N SER A 1142 -9.47 40.05 -12.28
CA SER A 1142 -10.45 40.08 -11.19
C SER A 1142 -10.47 38.76 -10.44
N VAL A 1143 -10.20 38.77 -9.13
CA VAL A 1143 -10.27 37.58 -8.25
C VAL A 1143 -11.51 37.57 -7.35
N LEU A 1144 -12.33 38.63 -7.42
CA LEU A 1144 -13.61 38.77 -6.74
C LEU A 1144 -14.69 39.17 -7.75
N THR A 1145 -15.91 38.69 -7.57
CA THR A 1145 -17.09 39.04 -8.39
C THR A 1145 -18.33 39.18 -7.52
N PHE A 1146 -19.26 40.03 -7.94
CA PHE A 1146 -20.59 40.18 -7.32
C PHE A 1146 -21.59 39.13 -7.82
N TYR A 1147 -21.33 38.54 -8.98
CA TYR A 1147 -22.15 37.49 -9.57
C TYR A 1147 -21.65 36.14 -9.07
N SER A 1148 -22.29 35.62 -8.02
CA SER A 1148 -22.00 34.32 -7.38
C SER A 1148 -22.96 33.24 -7.89
#